data_AF-G1WD24-F1
#
_entry.id   AF-G1WD24-F1
#
_cell.length_a   1.000
_cell.length_b   1.000
_cell.length_c   1.000
_cell.angle_alpha   90.00
_cell.angle_beta   90.00
_cell.angle_gamma   90.00
#
_symmetry.space_group_name_H-M   'P 1'
#
loop_
_entity.id
_entity.type
_entity.pdbx_description
1 polymer ?
#
loop_
_entity_poly.entity_id
_entity_poly.type
_entity_poly.pdbx_seq_one_letter_code
_entity_poly.pdbx_strand_id
1 'polypeptide(L)'
;MKTILGLDLGTNSIGWAKVIVDDNENYLRDIQLGSRIIPMSQDVLGKFDKGVTESQTAIRTSFRGVRRLRERTLQRRERLHRVLHTLHYLPPHYDSAIGWDRKTPTTYGKFLNHGEPKLAWERREDGTMQFLFMDAFHEMIADFAKYQPALVADGKKVPLDWTIYYLRKKALTQPIKKEELAWILLNFNQKRGYYQLRGEEDEENAAKHEEYHELKVVGVEVDEAGKGDNTWYNVKLENGWTYHRQSKIPLDDWVGKVRAFIVTTEYEKDGTTPKKDKEGNVKRSFRSPDEKDWGLRKKQTEHSLEASGTPVGAFIYDHLLKEPSDKIRGKFIHTIERKYYKQELAAILREQSKHHEKLCSKDMLKACIEELYPNNPLHRESLLKKDMPYLLIEDLIFYQRPLKSKKSLIAECPYEAYSYVDKETGEMKRQGIKCIAKSNPYYQEFRLWQLIANLRLRNRSDERDVTAEYLPHQEDYVRLFTYLNDRKEINQETLLKDFFKLKKVTIGGEKVFPIRWDYIEDKEKKYPCNATRHELLLALDRAGIEHDWLNDRDLAYRLWHLLYSVDSKDETERALRKLKDDDAFVESFLKIKPFEKEYGAYSEKAIKKLLPVMRRGSLWNEADLCPSTKERIANILQGTIDEKLKKKIGAFISSCQQVSDFQGLPEWLACYVVYGRHSEATDIQRWETPE
;
A
#
# COMPACT_ATOMS: atom_id res chain seq x y z
N MET A 1 -24.01 47.57 24.53
CA MET A 1 -22.82 47.63 23.65
C MET A 1 -22.28 46.23 23.41
N LYS A 2 -22.11 45.85 22.14
CA LYS A 2 -21.53 44.56 21.75
C LYS A 2 -20.22 44.80 20.99
N THR A 3 -19.24 43.90 21.16
CA THR A 3 -17.98 43.94 20.41
C THR A 3 -18.00 42.86 19.34
N ILE A 4 -17.65 43.22 18.11
CA ILE A 4 -17.51 42.32 16.97
C ILE A 4 -16.02 42.22 16.61
N LEU A 5 -15.50 40.99 16.47
CA LEU A 5 -14.16 40.72 15.97
C LEU A 5 -14.26 40.09 14.57
N GLY A 6 -13.84 40.82 13.54
CA GLY A 6 -13.65 40.30 12.19
C GLY A 6 -12.24 39.76 12.03
N LEU A 7 -12.12 38.58 11.40
CA LEU A 7 -10.84 37.94 11.08
C LEU A 7 -10.79 37.63 9.59
N ASP A 8 -9.74 38.08 8.92
CA ASP A 8 -9.37 37.70 7.55
C ASP A 8 -8.14 36.78 7.60
N LEU A 9 -8.34 35.51 7.28
CA LEU A 9 -7.34 34.45 7.46
C LEU A 9 -6.72 34.09 6.11
N GLY A 10 -5.56 34.68 5.81
CA GLY A 10 -4.74 34.33 4.67
C GLY A 10 -3.76 33.18 4.94
N THR A 11 -3.08 32.70 3.90
CA THR A 11 -2.06 31.63 4.03
C THR A 11 -0.82 32.07 4.80
N ASN A 12 -0.52 33.38 4.78
CA ASN A 12 0.67 33.99 5.40
C ASN A 12 0.35 35.22 6.26
N SER A 13 -0.93 35.53 6.47
CA SER A 13 -1.35 36.73 7.19
C SER A 13 -2.68 36.52 7.91
N ILE A 14 -2.87 37.22 9.03
CA ILE A 14 -4.12 37.30 9.76
C ILE A 14 -4.47 38.77 9.91
N GLY A 15 -5.41 39.24 9.10
CA GLY A 15 -6.06 40.52 9.28
C GLY A 15 -7.08 40.42 10.42
N TRP A 16 -7.11 41.41 11.31
CA TRP A 16 -8.11 41.46 12.37
C TRP A 16 -8.66 42.87 12.53
N ALA A 17 -9.94 42.97 12.83
CA ALA A 17 -10.62 44.22 13.14
C ALA A 17 -11.60 44.02 14.30
N LYS A 18 -11.49 44.86 15.32
CA LYS A 18 -12.43 44.95 16.44
C LYS A 18 -13.31 46.18 16.24
N VAL A 19 -14.61 45.99 16.26
CA VAL A 19 -15.61 47.07 16.11
C VAL A 19 -16.60 47.00 17.26
N ILE A 20 -16.99 48.15 17.79
CA ILE A 20 -18.02 48.23 18.85
C ILE A 20 -19.35 48.65 18.19
N VAL A 21 -20.43 47.97 18.54
CA VAL A 21 -21.79 48.32 18.11
C VAL A 21 -22.68 48.67 19.31
N ASP A 22 -23.62 49.59 19.10
CA ASP A 22 -24.66 49.90 20.08
C ASP A 22 -25.72 48.78 20.17
N ASP A 23 -26.73 48.96 21.02
CA ASP A 23 -27.77 47.94 21.21
C ASP A 23 -28.75 47.81 20.02
N ASN A 24 -28.68 48.75 19.06
CA ASN A 24 -29.41 48.76 17.79
C ASN A 24 -28.53 48.29 16.61
N GLU A 25 -27.36 47.69 16.88
CA GLU A 25 -26.38 47.21 15.89
C GLU A 25 -25.71 48.30 15.04
N ASN A 26 -25.80 49.58 15.43
CA ASN A 26 -25.07 50.64 14.74
C ASN A 26 -23.60 50.65 15.15
N TYR A 27 -22.72 50.81 14.17
CA TYR A 27 -21.28 50.92 14.39
C TYR A 27 -20.92 52.20 15.18
N LEU A 28 -20.34 52.00 16.35
CA LEU A 28 -19.64 53.06 17.08
C LEU A 28 -18.25 53.21 16.44
N ARG A 29 -17.82 54.46 16.18
CA ARG A 29 -16.60 54.79 15.41
C ARG A 29 -15.28 54.36 16.08
N ASP A 30 -15.32 53.56 17.14
CA ASP A 30 -14.15 53.00 17.81
C ASP A 30 -13.77 51.66 17.15
N ILE A 31 -12.89 51.75 16.15
CA ILE A 31 -12.40 50.62 15.35
C ILE A 31 -10.92 50.41 15.65
N GLN A 32 -10.55 49.20 16.05
CA GLN A 32 -9.15 48.77 16.11
C GLN A 32 -8.89 47.76 14.99
N LEU A 33 -7.75 47.87 14.31
CA LEU A 33 -7.39 46.97 13.22
C LEU A 33 -5.90 46.66 13.23
N GLY A 34 -5.53 45.51 12.68
CA GLY A 34 -4.14 45.10 12.54
C GLY A 34 -3.98 43.95 11.54
N SER A 35 -2.73 43.71 11.16
CA SER A 35 -2.36 42.56 10.34
C SER A 35 -1.15 41.86 10.94
N ARG A 36 -1.30 40.57 11.22
CA ARG A 36 -0.21 39.72 11.67
C ARG A 36 0.36 38.98 10.46
N ILE A 37 1.56 39.35 10.05
CA ILE A 37 2.29 38.62 8.99
C ILE A 37 3.03 37.44 9.61
N ILE A 38 2.88 36.27 9.01
CA ILE A 38 3.61 35.05 9.37
C ILE A 38 4.83 34.96 8.44
N PRO A 39 6.07 35.14 8.97
CA PRO A 39 7.26 35.22 8.14
C PRO A 39 7.54 33.87 7.46
N MET A 40 7.76 33.91 6.13
CA MET A 40 8.20 32.77 5.31
C MET A 40 9.39 33.19 4.44
N SER A 41 10.26 32.24 4.07
CA SER A 41 11.40 32.55 3.20
C SER A 41 10.97 32.75 1.74
N GLN A 42 11.74 33.55 1.00
CA GLN A 42 11.51 33.82 -0.42
C GLN A 42 11.48 32.53 -1.27
N ASP A 43 12.34 31.56 -0.94
CA ASP A 43 12.35 30.26 -1.64
C ASP A 43 11.05 29.46 -1.47
N VAL A 44 10.40 29.58 -0.31
CA VAL A 44 9.14 28.90 -0.04
C VAL A 44 7.99 29.59 -0.78
N LEU A 45 7.99 30.93 -0.80
CA LEU A 45 7.02 31.71 -1.57
C LEU A 45 7.15 31.43 -3.08
N GLY A 46 8.37 31.49 -3.63
CA GLY A 46 8.60 31.20 -5.04
C GLY A 46 8.30 29.76 -5.46
N LYS A 47 8.39 28.78 -4.54
CA LYS A 47 7.92 27.40 -4.80
C LYS A 47 6.40 27.31 -4.77
N PHE A 48 5.74 27.97 -3.83
CA PHE A 48 4.29 28.02 -3.72
C PHE A 48 3.65 28.67 -4.97
N ASP A 49 4.21 29.79 -5.43
CA ASP A 49 3.76 30.49 -6.65
C ASP A 49 3.92 29.64 -7.91
N LYS A 50 4.91 28.74 -7.93
CA LYS A 50 5.12 27.74 -9.00
C LYS A 50 4.26 26.48 -8.85
N GLY A 51 3.35 26.44 -7.87
CA GLY A 51 2.49 25.29 -7.59
C GLY A 51 3.20 24.09 -6.93
N VAL A 52 4.41 24.27 -6.41
CA VAL A 52 5.17 23.21 -5.72
C VAL A 52 4.77 23.20 -4.24
N THR A 53 4.03 22.16 -3.83
CA THR A 53 3.43 22.04 -2.49
C THR A 53 4.28 21.27 -1.47
N GLU A 54 5.56 20.99 -1.78
CA GLU A 54 6.43 20.25 -0.86
C GLU A 54 6.79 21.08 0.38
N SER A 55 6.31 20.64 1.55
CA SER A 55 6.59 21.30 2.83
C SER A 55 8.00 20.97 3.37
N GLN A 56 8.56 21.87 4.19
CA GLN A 56 9.79 21.59 4.95
C GLN A 56 9.67 20.33 5.82
N THR A 57 8.47 20.03 6.32
CA THR A 57 8.15 18.82 7.09
C THR A 57 8.29 17.55 6.26
N ALA A 58 7.97 17.60 4.96
CA ALA A 58 8.15 16.47 4.04
C ALA A 58 9.65 16.14 3.87
N ILE A 59 10.48 17.17 3.62
CA ILE A 59 11.94 17.03 3.51
C ILE A 59 12.54 16.46 4.80
N ARG A 60 12.18 17.03 5.96
CA ARG A 60 12.61 16.51 7.28
C ARG A 60 12.19 15.05 7.48
N THR A 61 11.01 14.68 7.01
CA THR A 61 10.51 13.30 7.09
C THR A 61 11.29 12.35 6.18
N SER A 62 11.66 12.77 4.97
CA SER A 62 12.52 12.00 4.05
C SER A 62 13.88 11.68 4.68
N PHE A 63 14.60 12.70 5.17
CA PHE A 63 15.89 12.49 5.86
C PHE A 63 15.76 11.60 7.10
N ARG A 64 14.67 11.76 7.88
CA ARG A 64 14.38 10.89 9.02
C ARG A 64 14.15 9.44 8.58
N GLY A 65 13.53 9.22 7.42
CA GLY A 65 13.37 7.91 6.80
C GLY A 65 14.71 7.25 6.50
N VAL A 66 15.60 7.96 5.80
CA VAL A 66 16.95 7.47 5.44
C VAL A 66 17.76 7.11 6.70
N ARG A 67 17.79 7.98 7.71
CA ARG A 67 18.49 7.68 8.98
C ARG A 67 17.98 6.43 9.65
N ARG A 68 16.65 6.22 9.68
CA ARG A 68 16.05 5.00 10.26
C ARG A 68 16.40 3.75 9.46
N LEU A 69 16.47 3.83 8.13
CA LEU A 69 16.87 2.69 7.28
C LEU A 69 18.33 2.30 7.51
N ARG A 70 19.22 3.29 7.60
CA ARG A 70 20.63 3.09 7.96
C ARG A 70 20.75 2.43 9.34
N GLU A 71 20.14 3.03 10.35
CA GLU A 71 20.18 2.53 11.72
C GLU A 71 19.67 1.08 11.83
N ARG A 72 18.55 0.75 11.19
CA ARG A 72 18.02 -0.62 11.18
C ARG A 72 18.95 -1.63 10.52
N THR A 73 19.74 -1.19 9.54
CA THR A 73 20.74 -2.05 8.88
C THR A 73 21.95 -2.28 9.79
N LEU A 74 22.39 -1.25 10.51
CA LEU A 74 23.44 -1.36 11.52
C LEU A 74 23.01 -2.26 12.67
N GLN A 75 21.85 -2.03 13.28
CA GLN A 75 21.31 -2.85 14.37
C GLN A 75 21.18 -4.33 13.98
N ARG A 76 20.77 -4.62 12.74
CA ARG A 76 20.70 -6.00 12.26
C ARG A 76 22.09 -6.61 12.08
N ARG A 77 23.06 -5.85 11.56
CA ARG A 77 24.47 -6.27 11.47
C ARG A 77 25.04 -6.56 12.87
N GLU A 78 24.79 -5.69 13.83
CA GLU A 78 25.22 -5.84 15.22
C GLU A 78 24.64 -7.10 15.87
N ARG A 79 23.33 -7.35 15.69
CA ARG A 79 22.69 -8.58 16.17
C ARG A 79 23.28 -9.82 15.50
N LEU A 80 23.57 -9.77 14.20
CA LEU A 80 24.22 -10.86 13.49
C LEU A 80 25.67 -11.07 13.96
N HIS A 81 26.43 -10.02 14.23
CA HIS A 81 27.77 -10.12 14.83
C HIS A 81 27.74 -10.88 16.15
N ARG A 82 26.80 -10.54 17.04
CA ARG A 82 26.65 -11.19 18.35
C ARG A 82 26.43 -12.70 18.18
N VAL A 83 25.55 -13.11 17.27
CA VAL A 83 25.32 -14.53 16.96
C VAL A 83 26.57 -15.20 16.38
N LEU A 84 27.24 -14.58 15.41
CA LEU A 84 28.44 -15.14 14.78
C LEU A 84 29.62 -15.26 15.75
N HIS A 85 29.74 -14.30 16.68
CA HIS A 85 30.70 -14.34 17.78
C HIS A 85 30.40 -15.48 18.76
N THR A 86 29.14 -15.62 19.20
CA THR A 86 28.71 -16.75 20.05
C THR A 86 28.97 -18.10 19.36
N LEU A 87 28.80 -18.20 18.05
CA LEU A 87 29.11 -19.41 17.28
C LEU A 87 30.63 -19.63 17.06
N HIS A 88 31.45 -18.61 17.29
CA HIS A 88 32.89 -18.57 16.96
C HIS A 88 33.16 -18.77 15.45
N TYR A 89 32.36 -18.08 14.63
CA TYR A 89 32.41 -18.14 13.16
C TYR A 89 33.11 -16.92 12.54
N LEU A 90 33.40 -15.88 13.32
CA LEU A 90 34.11 -14.69 12.84
C LEU A 90 35.62 -14.96 12.76
N PRO A 91 36.32 -14.50 11.70
CA PRO A 91 37.77 -14.47 11.66
C PRO A 91 38.37 -13.59 12.78
N PRO A 92 39.56 -13.91 13.32
CA PRO A 92 40.16 -13.17 14.43
C PRO A 92 40.33 -11.67 14.19
N HIS A 93 40.77 -11.24 13.00
CA HIS A 93 40.96 -9.81 12.69
C HIS A 93 39.64 -9.04 12.67
N TYR A 94 38.55 -9.70 12.28
CA TYR A 94 37.22 -9.10 12.20
C TYR A 94 36.55 -9.09 13.58
N ASP A 95 36.69 -10.18 14.34
CA ASP A 95 36.13 -10.32 15.68
C ASP A 95 36.78 -9.35 16.68
N SER A 96 38.10 -9.16 16.59
CA SER A 96 38.86 -8.21 17.43
C SER A 96 38.54 -6.74 17.12
N ALA A 97 38.00 -6.44 15.94
CA ALA A 97 37.56 -5.10 15.57
C ALA A 97 36.19 -4.72 16.16
N ILE A 98 35.52 -5.63 16.87
CA ILE A 98 34.19 -5.43 17.45
C ILE A 98 34.29 -5.34 18.98
N GLY A 99 33.51 -4.42 19.57
CA GLY A 99 33.41 -4.32 21.03
C GLY A 99 32.52 -5.40 21.64
N TRP A 100 33.02 -6.15 22.61
CA TRP A 100 32.28 -7.22 23.31
C TRP A 100 31.96 -6.91 24.77
N ASP A 101 32.28 -5.71 25.24
CA ASP A 101 31.92 -5.27 26.60
C ASP A 101 30.42 -4.93 26.69
N ARG A 102 29.66 -5.79 27.37
CA ARG A 102 28.22 -5.60 27.65
C ARG A 102 27.93 -4.35 28.47
N LYS A 103 28.90 -3.82 29.23
CA LYS A 103 28.75 -2.59 30.03
C LYS A 103 28.87 -1.33 29.18
N THR A 104 29.28 -1.45 27.92
CA THR A 104 29.48 -0.33 27.00
C THR A 104 28.55 -0.44 25.78
N PRO A 105 27.26 -0.04 25.88
CA PRO A 105 26.27 -0.17 24.79
C PRO A 105 26.62 0.59 23.50
N THR A 106 27.51 1.58 23.61
CA THR A 106 27.98 2.36 22.46
C THR A 106 28.86 1.54 21.52
N THR A 107 29.56 0.52 22.03
CA THR A 107 30.48 -0.34 21.25
C THR A 107 30.09 -1.81 21.23
N TYR A 108 29.19 -2.26 22.11
CA TYR A 108 28.76 -3.66 22.16
C TYR A 108 28.15 -4.16 20.85
N GLY A 109 28.77 -5.18 20.24
CA GLY A 109 28.39 -5.73 18.93
C GLY A 109 28.69 -4.81 17.73
N LYS A 110 29.34 -3.67 17.97
CA LYS A 110 29.67 -2.63 16.98
C LYS A 110 31.17 -2.55 16.75
N PHE A 111 31.55 -2.03 15.58
CA PHE A 111 32.94 -1.79 15.27
C PHE A 111 33.54 -0.70 16.17
N LEU A 112 34.74 -0.98 16.68
CA LEU A 112 35.55 -0.02 17.40
C LEU A 112 36.06 1.06 16.42
N ASN A 113 36.12 2.31 16.88
CA ASN A 113 36.68 3.46 16.15
C ASN A 113 36.14 3.66 14.72
N HIS A 114 34.93 3.17 14.42
CA HIS A 114 34.34 3.20 13.08
C HIS A 114 35.19 2.51 11.98
N GLY A 115 36.03 1.54 12.33
CA GLY A 115 36.98 0.92 11.40
C GLY A 115 36.34 0.10 10.26
N GLU A 116 35.14 -0.46 10.48
CA GLU A 116 34.38 -1.30 9.53
C GLU A 116 35.23 -2.18 8.57
N PRO A 117 36.12 -3.05 9.08
CA PRO A 117 36.93 -3.92 8.23
C PRO A 117 36.04 -4.85 7.40
N LYS A 118 36.52 -5.27 6.21
CA LYS A 118 35.84 -6.29 5.41
C LYS A 118 36.20 -7.67 5.96
N LEU A 119 35.20 -8.53 6.17
CA LEU A 119 35.44 -9.88 6.73
C LEU A 119 36.41 -10.70 5.89
N ALA A 120 36.35 -10.63 4.57
CA ALA A 120 37.23 -11.42 3.69
C ALA A 120 38.67 -10.88 3.57
N TRP A 121 38.95 -9.70 4.13
CA TRP A 121 40.22 -9.00 3.93
C TRP A 121 40.87 -8.65 5.26
N GLU A 122 42.07 -9.17 5.48
CA GLU A 122 42.89 -8.93 6.68
C GLU A 122 44.04 -7.98 6.34
N ARG A 123 44.33 -7.04 7.24
CA ARG A 123 45.48 -6.14 7.09
C ARG A 123 46.68 -6.77 7.80
N ARG A 124 47.74 -7.04 7.05
CA ARG A 124 49.01 -7.56 7.57
C ARG A 124 49.82 -6.48 8.29
N GLU A 125 50.82 -6.92 9.06
CA GLU A 125 51.76 -6.05 9.78
C GLU A 125 52.50 -5.08 8.86
N ASP A 126 52.79 -5.50 7.62
CA ASP A 126 53.41 -4.68 6.57
C ASP A 126 52.45 -3.64 5.93
N GLY A 127 51.19 -3.60 6.37
CA GLY A 127 50.16 -2.71 5.86
C GLY A 127 49.43 -3.21 4.61
N THR A 128 49.83 -4.34 4.03
CA THR A 128 49.17 -4.94 2.86
C THR A 128 47.86 -5.64 3.23
N MET A 129 46.96 -5.77 2.26
CA MET A 129 45.66 -6.44 2.43
C MET A 129 45.74 -7.87 1.89
N GLN A 130 45.50 -8.86 2.74
CA GLN A 130 45.42 -10.27 2.41
C GLN A 130 43.96 -10.71 2.28
N PHE A 131 43.63 -11.43 1.21
CA PHE A 131 42.35 -12.12 1.09
C PHE A 131 42.41 -13.47 1.82
N LEU A 132 41.42 -13.75 2.68
CA LEU A 132 41.42 -14.94 3.53
C LEU A 132 41.00 -16.22 2.81
N PHE A 133 40.14 -16.12 1.80
CA PHE A 133 39.48 -17.27 1.17
C PHE A 133 40.16 -17.70 -0.14
N MET A 134 41.50 -17.73 -0.15
CA MET A 134 42.28 -18.05 -1.35
C MET A 134 42.02 -19.46 -1.87
N ASP A 135 41.74 -20.45 -1.01
CA ASP A 135 41.40 -21.81 -1.43
C ASP A 135 40.14 -21.82 -2.31
N ALA A 136 39.06 -21.19 -1.82
CA ALA A 136 37.81 -21.05 -2.58
C ALA A 136 38.00 -20.21 -3.85
N PHE A 137 38.87 -19.20 -3.80
CA PHE A 137 39.23 -18.44 -5.00
C PHE A 137 39.96 -19.31 -6.02
N HIS A 138 40.90 -20.16 -5.63
CA HIS A 138 41.59 -21.06 -6.56
C HIS A 138 40.64 -22.09 -7.18
N GLU A 139 39.70 -22.64 -6.40
CA GLU A 139 38.64 -23.50 -6.93
C GLU A 139 37.77 -22.75 -7.95
N MET A 140 37.40 -21.50 -7.66
CA MET A 140 36.67 -20.63 -8.60
C MET A 140 37.48 -20.39 -9.88
N ILE A 141 38.79 -20.11 -9.77
CA ILE A 141 39.67 -19.93 -10.93
C ILE A 141 39.78 -21.21 -11.76
N ALA A 142 39.75 -22.40 -11.14
CA ALA A 142 39.73 -23.66 -11.86
C ALA A 142 38.46 -23.83 -12.72
N ASP A 143 37.33 -23.27 -12.29
CA ASP A 143 36.13 -23.18 -13.15
C ASP A 143 36.35 -22.19 -14.29
N PHE A 144 36.83 -20.97 -14.02
CA PHE A 144 37.11 -19.98 -15.07
C PHE A 144 38.11 -20.48 -16.11
N ALA A 145 39.11 -21.28 -15.72
CA ALA A 145 40.07 -21.87 -16.64
C ALA A 145 39.40 -22.82 -17.66
N LYS A 146 38.29 -23.47 -17.28
CA LYS A 146 37.52 -24.38 -18.16
C LYS A 146 36.61 -23.62 -19.12
N TYR A 147 35.92 -22.59 -18.62
CA TYR A 147 34.89 -21.87 -19.40
C TYR A 147 35.44 -20.65 -20.14
N GLN A 148 36.44 -19.96 -19.57
CA GLN A 148 37.02 -18.71 -20.07
C GLN A 148 38.55 -18.74 -19.91
N PRO A 149 39.27 -19.64 -20.60
CA PRO A 149 40.72 -19.80 -20.45
C PRO A 149 41.50 -18.50 -20.72
N ALA A 150 41.01 -17.65 -21.63
CA ALA A 150 41.62 -16.36 -21.96
C ALA A 150 41.54 -15.29 -20.84
N LEU A 151 40.64 -15.49 -19.86
CA LEU A 151 40.50 -14.63 -18.68
C LEU A 151 41.54 -14.99 -17.60
N VAL A 152 41.99 -16.25 -17.58
CA VAL A 152 42.96 -16.79 -16.61
C VAL A 152 44.37 -16.78 -17.19
N ALA A 153 44.50 -16.80 -18.53
CA ALA A 153 45.77 -16.67 -19.23
C ALA A 153 46.48 -15.33 -18.97
N ASP A 154 47.81 -15.34 -19.09
CA ASP A 154 48.70 -14.16 -19.05
C ASP A 154 48.65 -13.33 -17.74
N GLY A 155 48.29 -13.95 -16.62
CA GLY A 155 48.30 -13.29 -15.31
C GLY A 155 47.25 -12.18 -15.15
N LYS A 156 46.18 -12.21 -15.96
CA LYS A 156 45.05 -11.28 -15.83
C LYS A 156 44.39 -11.43 -14.44
N LYS A 157 44.08 -10.29 -13.83
CA LYS A 157 43.53 -10.25 -12.47
C LYS A 157 42.02 -10.46 -12.49
N VAL A 158 41.57 -11.62 -12.02
CA VAL A 158 40.16 -11.88 -11.73
C VAL A 158 39.80 -11.29 -10.35
N PRO A 159 38.67 -10.58 -10.20
CA PRO A 159 38.28 -9.99 -8.93
C PRO A 159 38.06 -11.03 -7.81
N LEU A 160 38.80 -10.91 -6.71
CA LEU A 160 38.66 -11.77 -5.52
C LEU A 160 37.26 -11.70 -4.89
N ASP A 161 36.60 -10.54 -4.98
CA ASP A 161 35.26 -10.34 -4.43
C ASP A 161 34.19 -11.22 -5.14
N TRP A 162 34.46 -11.78 -6.32
CA TRP A 162 33.53 -12.71 -7.00
C TRP A 162 33.42 -14.06 -6.28
N THR A 163 34.41 -14.41 -5.45
CA THR A 163 34.43 -15.62 -4.63
C THR A 163 33.16 -15.76 -3.77
N ILE A 164 32.50 -14.65 -3.39
CA ILE A 164 31.24 -14.72 -2.64
C ILE A 164 30.10 -15.41 -3.41
N TYR A 165 30.04 -15.24 -4.73
CA TYR A 165 29.00 -15.85 -5.57
C TYR A 165 29.33 -17.33 -5.80
N TYR A 166 30.61 -17.65 -6.00
CA TYR A 166 31.09 -19.03 -6.02
C TYR A 166 30.75 -19.75 -4.71
N LEU A 167 31.10 -19.18 -3.56
CA LEU A 167 30.81 -19.76 -2.25
C LEU A 167 29.32 -19.98 -2.02
N ARG A 168 28.46 -19.05 -2.46
CA ARG A 168 27.01 -19.22 -2.40
C ARG A 168 26.53 -20.40 -3.25
N LYS A 169 27.13 -20.64 -4.41
CA LYS A 169 26.85 -21.83 -5.24
C LYS A 169 27.40 -23.10 -4.59
N LYS A 170 28.65 -23.09 -4.15
CA LYS A 170 29.33 -24.23 -3.50
C LYS A 170 28.58 -24.68 -2.25
N ALA A 171 28.14 -23.75 -1.41
CA ALA A 171 27.48 -24.04 -0.14
C ALA A 171 26.08 -24.70 -0.28
N LEU A 172 25.54 -24.80 -1.50
CA LEU A 172 24.30 -25.54 -1.77
C LEU A 172 24.51 -27.05 -1.84
N THR A 173 25.73 -27.51 -2.08
CA THR A 173 26.03 -28.94 -2.32
C THR A 173 27.27 -29.46 -1.61
N GLN A 174 28.18 -28.58 -1.20
CA GLN A 174 29.47 -28.95 -0.61
C GLN A 174 29.69 -28.22 0.73
N PRO A 175 30.47 -28.79 1.64
CA PRO A 175 30.87 -28.10 2.87
C PRO A 175 31.72 -26.86 2.56
N ILE A 176 31.48 -25.78 3.30
CA ILE A 176 32.32 -24.58 3.31
C ILE A 176 32.85 -24.30 4.73
N LYS A 177 33.90 -23.48 4.86
CA LYS A 177 34.45 -23.10 6.16
C LYS A 177 33.46 -22.23 6.93
N LYS A 178 33.55 -22.24 8.27
CA LYS A 178 32.66 -21.46 9.14
C LYS A 178 32.78 -19.95 8.91
N GLU A 179 33.98 -19.47 8.62
CA GLU A 179 34.28 -18.07 8.28
C GLU A 179 33.71 -17.68 6.91
N GLU A 180 33.71 -18.61 5.94
CA GLU A 180 33.06 -18.43 4.64
C GLU A 180 31.55 -18.31 4.81
N LEU A 181 30.95 -19.13 5.67
CA LEU A 181 29.53 -19.05 5.99
C LEU A 181 29.18 -17.72 6.69
N ALA A 182 30.03 -17.24 7.60
CA ALA A 182 29.88 -15.90 8.19
C ALA A 182 29.90 -14.79 7.12
N TRP A 183 30.77 -14.91 6.12
CA TRP A 183 30.82 -13.97 5.00
C TRP A 183 29.52 -13.97 4.19
N ILE A 184 28.97 -15.16 3.90
CA ILE A 184 27.68 -15.33 3.23
C ILE A 184 26.56 -14.67 4.04
N LEU A 185 26.45 -14.95 5.34
CA LEU A 185 25.39 -14.38 6.19
C LEU A 185 25.45 -12.85 6.24
N LEU A 186 26.64 -12.26 6.33
CA LEU A 186 26.83 -10.81 6.26
C LEU A 186 26.50 -10.24 4.87
N ASN A 187 26.75 -10.99 3.79
CA ASN A 187 26.35 -10.61 2.44
C ASN A 187 24.82 -10.49 2.33
N PHE A 188 24.07 -11.46 2.88
CA PHE A 188 22.59 -11.41 2.93
C PHE A 188 22.09 -10.26 3.80
N ASN A 189 22.75 -9.92 4.92
CA ASN A 189 22.39 -8.74 5.71
C ASN A 189 22.48 -7.43 4.90
N GLN A 190 23.46 -7.33 3.98
CA GLN A 190 23.61 -6.19 3.08
C GLN A 190 22.62 -6.22 1.90
N LYS A 191 22.31 -7.41 1.37
CA LYS A 191 21.47 -7.61 0.18
C LYS A 191 20.42 -8.70 0.44
N ARG A 192 19.20 -8.27 0.81
CA ARG A 192 18.09 -9.14 1.22
C ARG A 192 16.81 -9.02 0.39
N GLY A 193 16.90 -8.44 -0.81
CA GLY A 193 15.75 -8.21 -1.70
C GLY A 193 14.69 -7.24 -1.17
N TYR A 194 13.72 -6.95 -2.05
CA TYR A 194 12.58 -6.09 -1.77
C TYR A 194 11.42 -6.92 -1.22
N TYR A 195 10.78 -6.44 -0.15
CA TYR A 195 9.59 -7.09 0.39
C TYR A 195 8.37 -6.31 -0.07
N GLN A 196 7.76 -6.81 -1.12
CA GLN A 196 6.61 -6.21 -1.76
C GLN A 196 5.39 -6.43 -0.87
N LEU A 197 4.70 -5.34 -0.52
CA LEU A 197 3.40 -5.43 0.14
C LEU A 197 2.31 -5.75 -0.89
N ARG A 198 1.19 -6.29 -0.44
CA ARG A 198 0.04 -6.54 -1.32
C ARG A 198 -0.38 -5.22 -1.98
N GLY A 199 -0.70 -5.24 -3.27
CA GLY A 199 -1.12 -4.05 -4.03
C GLY A 199 -0.01 -3.10 -4.48
N GLU A 200 1.25 -3.37 -4.17
CA GLU A 200 2.41 -2.72 -4.80
C GLU A 200 2.78 -3.37 -6.15
N GLU A 201 1.94 -4.27 -6.67
CA GLU A 201 2.08 -4.89 -7.99
C GLU A 201 1.61 -3.90 -9.07
N ASP A 202 2.32 -3.87 -10.20
CA ASP A 202 1.90 -3.06 -11.35
C ASP A 202 0.47 -3.46 -11.77
N GLU A 203 -0.36 -2.47 -12.12
CA GLU A 203 -1.72 -2.75 -12.62
C GLU A 203 -1.65 -3.57 -13.90
N GLU A 204 -2.05 -4.84 -13.82
CA GLU A 204 -2.30 -5.66 -15.00
C GLU A 204 -3.56 -5.13 -15.68
N ASN A 205 -3.36 -4.31 -16.72
CA ASN A 205 -4.43 -3.88 -17.59
C ASN A 205 -4.74 -5.03 -18.56
N ALA A 206 -5.93 -5.63 -18.46
CA ALA A 206 -6.34 -6.68 -19.38
C ALA A 206 -6.28 -6.24 -20.87
N ALA A 207 -6.39 -4.94 -21.15
CA ALA A 207 -6.30 -4.40 -22.51
C ALA A 207 -4.87 -4.08 -22.98
N LYS A 208 -3.87 -4.07 -22.08
CA LYS A 208 -2.48 -3.72 -22.40
C LYS A 208 -1.49 -4.53 -21.56
N HIS A 209 -0.65 -5.31 -22.23
CA HIS A 209 0.41 -6.05 -21.58
C HIS A 209 1.76 -5.42 -21.88
N GLU A 210 2.50 -5.01 -20.85
CA GLU A 210 3.85 -4.46 -20.98
C GLU A 210 4.90 -5.51 -20.62
N GLU A 211 5.83 -5.77 -21.54
CA GLU A 211 6.89 -6.75 -21.38
C GLU A 211 8.25 -6.13 -21.63
N TYR A 212 9.25 -6.55 -20.86
CA TYR A 212 10.62 -6.13 -21.05
C TYR A 212 11.35 -7.15 -21.92
N HIS A 213 11.99 -6.69 -22.99
CA HIS A 213 12.77 -7.53 -23.89
C HIS A 213 14.17 -6.94 -24.10
N GLU A 214 15.17 -7.81 -24.18
CA GLU A 214 16.50 -7.45 -24.68
C GLU A 214 16.65 -8.04 -26.08
N LEU A 215 16.69 -7.16 -27.08
CA LEU A 215 16.67 -7.54 -28.49
C LEU A 215 17.90 -6.97 -29.20
N LYS A 216 18.51 -7.79 -30.06
CA LYS A 216 19.59 -7.35 -30.94
C LYS A 216 19.04 -6.49 -32.08
N VAL A 217 19.67 -5.34 -32.29
CA VAL A 217 19.37 -4.48 -33.44
C VAL A 217 20.08 -5.04 -34.67
N VAL A 218 19.32 -5.38 -35.70
CA VAL A 218 19.84 -5.96 -36.95
C VAL A 218 19.98 -4.91 -38.07
N GLY A 219 19.26 -3.80 -37.98
CA GLY A 219 19.35 -2.72 -38.96
C GLY A 219 18.74 -1.42 -38.43
N VAL A 220 19.19 -0.30 -38.97
CA VAL A 220 18.65 1.03 -38.70
C VAL A 220 18.43 1.72 -40.04
N GLU A 221 17.20 2.14 -40.29
CA GLU A 221 16.82 2.87 -41.51
C GLU A 221 16.34 4.26 -41.12
N VAL A 222 16.78 5.27 -41.86
CA VAL A 222 16.27 6.65 -41.73
C VAL A 222 14.92 6.71 -42.41
N ASP A 223 13.91 7.23 -41.73
CA ASP A 223 12.55 7.33 -42.26
C ASP A 223 12.27 8.77 -42.75
N GLU A 224 12.07 9.70 -41.82
CA GLU A 224 11.71 11.09 -42.10
C GLU A 224 12.51 12.11 -41.27
N ALA A 225 12.61 13.35 -41.77
CA ALA A 225 13.12 14.49 -41.01
C ALA A 225 12.08 14.91 -39.95
N GLY A 226 12.45 14.91 -38.67
CA GLY A 226 11.57 15.31 -37.57
C GLY A 226 11.49 16.83 -37.39
N LYS A 227 10.76 17.28 -36.35
CA LYS A 227 10.71 18.70 -35.97
C LYS A 227 12.02 19.13 -35.28
N GLY A 228 12.73 20.11 -35.84
CA GLY A 228 14.01 20.62 -35.32
C GLY A 228 15.19 19.71 -35.71
N ASP A 229 16.23 19.64 -34.86
CA ASP A 229 17.43 18.79 -35.07
C ASP A 229 17.20 17.28 -34.82
N ASN A 230 15.96 16.80 -34.88
CA ASN A 230 15.61 15.40 -34.61
C ASN A 230 15.30 14.66 -35.93
N THR A 231 15.87 13.47 -36.13
CA THR A 231 15.55 12.58 -37.26
C THR A 231 14.79 11.35 -36.77
N TRP A 232 13.81 10.86 -37.54
CA TRP A 232 13.11 9.60 -37.27
C TRP A 232 13.89 8.40 -37.84
N TYR A 233 13.98 7.33 -37.04
CA TYR A 233 14.65 6.09 -37.40
C TYR A 233 13.73 4.89 -37.17
N ASN A 234 13.75 3.95 -38.12
CA ASN A 234 13.18 2.62 -38.01
C ASN A 234 14.27 1.62 -37.64
N VAL A 235 14.27 1.19 -36.38
CA VAL A 235 15.24 0.24 -35.84
C VAL A 235 14.68 -1.18 -35.97
N LYS A 236 15.24 -2.00 -36.86
CA LYS A 236 14.86 -3.40 -37.07
C LYS A 236 15.52 -4.29 -36.02
N LEU A 237 14.72 -5.14 -35.39
CA LEU A 237 15.10 -6.05 -34.30
C LEU A 237 15.17 -7.50 -34.81
N GLU A 238 15.97 -8.35 -34.15
CA GLU A 238 16.24 -9.73 -34.59
C GLU A 238 15.01 -10.63 -34.72
N ASN A 239 13.94 -10.33 -34.00
CA ASN A 239 12.67 -11.05 -34.04
C ASN A 239 11.69 -10.51 -35.11
N GLY A 240 12.17 -9.64 -36.00
CA GLY A 240 11.37 -9.04 -37.07
C GLY A 240 10.54 -7.82 -36.65
N TRP A 241 10.64 -7.38 -35.39
CA TRP A 241 9.95 -6.16 -34.93
C TRP A 241 10.69 -4.89 -35.35
N THR A 242 9.95 -3.79 -35.50
CA THR A 242 10.49 -2.48 -35.85
C THR A 242 10.17 -1.46 -34.75
N TYR A 243 11.21 -0.81 -34.22
CA TYR A 243 11.09 0.27 -33.25
C TYR A 243 11.30 1.62 -33.92
N HIS A 244 10.23 2.42 -33.98
CA HIS A 244 10.24 3.76 -34.55
C HIS A 244 10.54 4.81 -33.48
N ARG A 245 11.62 5.60 -33.63
CA ARG A 245 11.98 6.66 -32.66
C ARG A 245 12.67 7.87 -33.28
N GLN A 246 12.61 8.99 -32.56
CA GLN A 246 13.42 10.18 -32.84
C GLN A 246 14.80 10.13 -32.17
N SER A 247 15.80 10.71 -32.82
CA SER A 247 17.13 10.95 -32.25
C SER A 247 17.79 12.16 -32.87
N LYS A 248 18.54 12.92 -32.04
CA LYS A 248 19.44 14.00 -32.50
C LYS A 248 20.74 13.48 -33.09
N ILE A 249 21.13 12.27 -32.71
CA ILE A 249 22.39 11.62 -33.08
C ILE A 249 22.06 10.41 -33.96
N PRO A 250 22.81 10.16 -35.04
CA PRO A 250 22.68 8.97 -35.86
C PRO A 250 22.73 7.68 -35.04
N LEU A 251 21.91 6.71 -35.42
CA LEU A 251 21.74 5.46 -34.67
C LEU A 251 22.46 4.27 -35.32
N ASP A 252 23.29 4.49 -36.33
CA ASP A 252 23.99 3.44 -37.08
C ASP A 252 24.85 2.55 -36.15
N ASP A 253 25.43 3.16 -35.12
CA ASP A 253 26.18 2.49 -34.06
C ASP A 253 25.36 1.50 -33.22
N TRP A 254 24.04 1.43 -33.39
CA TRP A 254 23.19 0.46 -32.71
C TRP A 254 23.21 -0.89 -33.40
N VAL A 255 23.50 -0.95 -34.70
CA VAL A 255 23.52 -2.21 -35.46
C VAL A 255 24.50 -3.19 -34.82
N GLY A 256 24.02 -4.41 -34.56
CA GLY A 256 24.77 -5.48 -33.89
C GLY A 256 24.74 -5.44 -32.36
N LYS A 257 24.22 -4.39 -31.73
CA LYS A 257 24.13 -4.28 -30.26
C LYS A 257 22.78 -4.77 -29.73
N VAL A 258 22.81 -5.45 -28.58
CA VAL A 258 21.60 -5.80 -27.81
C VAL A 258 21.15 -4.58 -27.01
N ARG A 259 19.86 -4.25 -27.11
CA ARG A 259 19.23 -3.12 -26.43
C ARG A 259 17.97 -3.59 -25.70
N ALA A 260 17.68 -2.92 -24.58
CA ALA A 260 16.49 -3.16 -23.80
C ALA A 260 15.30 -2.34 -24.31
N PHE A 261 14.13 -2.96 -24.38
CA PHE A 261 12.87 -2.38 -24.86
C PHE A 261 11.74 -2.77 -23.93
N ILE A 262 10.80 -1.85 -23.69
CA ILE A 262 9.49 -2.17 -23.15
C ILE A 262 8.53 -2.21 -24.33
N VAL A 263 7.87 -3.35 -24.49
CA VAL A 263 6.92 -3.64 -25.55
C VAL A 263 5.54 -3.68 -24.94
N THR A 264 4.66 -2.79 -25.37
CA THR A 264 3.24 -2.81 -24.99
C THR A 264 2.44 -3.45 -26.11
N THR A 265 1.83 -4.60 -25.84
CA THR A 265 0.88 -5.27 -26.73
C THR A 265 -0.55 -4.90 -26.33
N GLU A 266 -1.35 -4.40 -27.27
CA GLU A 266 -2.76 -4.09 -27.02
C GLU A 266 -3.65 -5.30 -27.32
N TYR A 267 -4.61 -5.58 -26.43
CA TYR A 267 -5.57 -6.68 -26.55
C TYR A 267 -7.00 -6.14 -26.70
N GLU A 268 -7.88 -6.97 -27.24
CA GLU A 268 -9.33 -6.74 -27.29
C GLU A 268 -9.95 -6.82 -25.88
N LYS A 269 -11.24 -6.51 -25.77
CA LYS A 269 -11.95 -6.51 -24.47
C LYS A 269 -11.98 -7.87 -23.76
N ASP A 270 -11.66 -8.94 -24.48
CA ASP A 270 -11.53 -10.30 -23.94
C ASP A 270 -10.20 -10.54 -23.20
N GLY A 271 -9.24 -9.61 -23.31
CA GLY A 271 -7.92 -9.69 -22.69
C GLY A 271 -7.01 -10.81 -23.22
N THR A 272 -7.41 -11.50 -24.30
CA THR A 272 -6.66 -12.65 -24.85
C THR A 272 -6.38 -12.52 -26.34
N THR A 273 -7.22 -11.81 -27.09
CA THR A 273 -7.01 -11.59 -28.54
C THR A 273 -6.20 -10.31 -28.77
N PRO A 274 -5.00 -10.36 -29.38
CA PRO A 274 -4.23 -9.16 -29.67
C PRO A 274 -4.90 -8.31 -30.75
N LYS A 275 -4.95 -6.99 -30.55
CA LYS A 275 -5.41 -6.05 -31.57
C LYS A 275 -4.49 -6.08 -32.77
N LYS A 276 -5.05 -5.94 -33.96
CA LYS A 276 -4.30 -5.80 -35.20
C LYS A 276 -4.28 -4.34 -35.67
N ASP A 277 -3.18 -3.92 -36.25
CA ASP A 277 -3.06 -2.64 -36.95
C ASP A 277 -3.71 -2.69 -38.34
N LYS A 278 -3.62 -1.59 -39.08
CA LYS A 278 -4.21 -1.46 -40.43
C LYS A 278 -3.54 -2.40 -41.47
N GLU A 279 -2.38 -2.96 -41.15
CA GLU A 279 -1.59 -3.85 -42.01
C GLU A 279 -1.79 -5.33 -41.63
N GLY A 280 -2.61 -5.62 -40.60
CA GLY A 280 -2.92 -6.97 -40.14
C GLY A 280 -1.91 -7.55 -39.15
N ASN A 281 -0.91 -6.77 -38.74
CA ASN A 281 0.09 -7.15 -37.75
C ASN A 281 -0.41 -6.86 -36.33
N VAL A 282 0.11 -7.57 -35.33
CA VAL A 282 -0.26 -7.32 -33.93
C VAL A 282 0.20 -5.93 -33.53
N LYS A 283 -0.74 -5.11 -33.05
CA LYS A 283 -0.52 -3.72 -32.63
C LYS A 283 0.36 -3.69 -31.39
N ARG A 284 1.62 -3.30 -31.58
CA ARG A 284 2.63 -3.15 -30.53
C ARG A 284 3.20 -1.74 -30.52
N SER A 285 3.53 -1.25 -29.34
CA SER A 285 4.32 -0.02 -29.18
C SER A 285 5.58 -0.31 -28.38
N PHE A 286 6.62 0.45 -28.66
CA PHE A 286 7.97 0.23 -28.13
C PHE A 286 8.45 1.51 -27.46
N ARG A 287 9.09 1.38 -26.31
CA ARG A 287 9.81 2.47 -25.66
C ARG A 287 11.09 1.98 -25.02
N SER A 288 12.06 2.88 -24.86
CA SER A 288 13.24 2.59 -24.05
C SER A 288 12.87 2.59 -22.56
N PRO A 289 13.44 1.68 -21.74
CA PRO A 289 13.16 1.62 -20.31
C PRO A 289 13.78 2.80 -19.54
N ASP A 290 12.97 3.48 -18.73
CA ASP A 290 13.39 4.59 -17.86
C ASP A 290 13.60 4.12 -16.40
N GLU A 291 14.06 5.03 -15.51
CA GLU A 291 14.25 4.73 -14.07
C GLU A 291 12.96 4.32 -13.35
N LYS A 292 11.81 4.80 -13.83
CA LYS A 292 10.48 4.49 -13.26
C LYS A 292 10.02 3.06 -13.56
N ASP A 293 10.60 2.40 -14.56
CA ASP A 293 10.21 1.04 -15.01
C ASP A 293 10.91 -0.08 -14.23
N TRP A 294 11.33 0.20 -13.00
CA TRP A 294 12.03 -0.77 -12.17
C TRP A 294 11.19 -2.04 -11.90
N GLY A 295 9.85 -1.93 -11.89
CA GLY A 295 8.92 -3.05 -11.72
C GLY A 295 8.99 -4.07 -12.88
N LEU A 296 9.06 -3.60 -14.13
CA LEU A 296 9.21 -4.45 -15.30
C LEU A 296 10.59 -5.12 -15.35
N ARG A 297 11.66 -4.37 -15.03
CA ARG A 297 13.03 -4.94 -14.93
C ARG A 297 13.15 -5.98 -13.81
N LYS A 298 12.44 -5.76 -12.70
CA LYS A 298 12.27 -6.73 -11.62
C LYS A 298 11.61 -8.00 -12.15
N LYS A 299 10.41 -7.89 -12.75
CA LYS A 299 9.67 -9.03 -13.31
C LYS A 299 10.51 -9.83 -14.31
N GLN A 300 11.26 -9.15 -15.18
CA GLN A 300 12.17 -9.83 -16.11
C GLN A 300 13.26 -10.63 -15.40
N THR A 301 13.94 -10.00 -14.42
CA THR A 301 15.02 -10.67 -13.67
C THR A 301 14.46 -11.89 -12.93
N GLU A 302 13.26 -11.75 -12.34
CA GLU A 302 12.56 -12.81 -11.64
C GLU A 302 12.19 -13.96 -12.58
N HIS A 303 11.63 -13.65 -13.75
CA HIS A 303 11.31 -14.63 -14.79
C HIS A 303 12.56 -15.38 -15.27
N SER A 304 13.66 -14.68 -15.58
CA SER A 304 14.92 -15.32 -15.99
C SER A 304 15.52 -16.21 -14.89
N LEU A 305 15.39 -15.80 -13.62
CA LEU A 305 15.84 -16.58 -12.47
C LEU A 305 14.97 -17.83 -12.24
N GLU A 306 13.65 -17.71 -12.41
CA GLU A 306 12.73 -18.84 -12.29
C GLU A 306 12.93 -19.84 -13.44
N ALA A 307 13.09 -19.35 -14.67
CA ALA A 307 13.36 -20.17 -15.84
C ALA A 307 14.69 -20.92 -15.74
N SER A 308 15.70 -20.37 -15.06
CA SER A 308 16.97 -21.06 -14.84
C SER A 308 16.89 -22.17 -13.79
N GLY A 309 15.89 -22.13 -12.90
CA GLY A 309 15.74 -23.08 -11.80
C GLY A 309 16.86 -23.03 -10.75
N THR A 310 17.72 -22.00 -10.79
CA THR A 310 18.90 -21.88 -9.92
C THR A 310 18.71 -20.78 -8.86
N PRO A 311 19.21 -20.96 -7.62
CA PRO A 311 19.21 -19.89 -6.63
C PRO A 311 20.03 -18.65 -7.04
N VAL A 312 19.77 -17.49 -6.45
CA VAL A 312 20.31 -16.17 -6.90
C VAL A 312 21.84 -16.17 -6.96
N GLY A 313 22.54 -16.69 -5.96
CA GLY A 313 24.01 -16.75 -5.94
C GLY A 313 24.59 -17.60 -7.06
N ALA A 314 23.99 -18.77 -7.32
CA ALA A 314 24.38 -19.66 -8.40
C ALA A 314 24.08 -19.03 -9.77
N PHE A 315 22.91 -18.42 -9.94
CA PHE A 315 22.53 -17.71 -11.16
C PHE A 315 23.51 -16.58 -11.51
N ILE A 316 23.93 -15.79 -10.51
CA ILE A 316 24.95 -14.75 -10.68
C ILE A 316 26.30 -15.35 -11.06
N TYR A 317 26.72 -16.41 -10.37
CA TYR A 317 28.02 -17.04 -10.65
C TYR A 317 28.08 -17.66 -12.04
N ASP A 318 27.00 -18.32 -12.48
CA ASP A 318 26.92 -18.94 -13.80
C ASP A 318 26.90 -17.91 -14.92
N HIS A 319 26.33 -16.73 -14.68
CA HIS A 319 26.47 -15.59 -15.58
C HIS A 319 27.90 -15.08 -15.63
N LEU A 320 28.57 -14.91 -14.49
CA LEU A 320 29.97 -14.47 -14.45
C LEU A 320 30.91 -15.41 -15.20
N LEU A 321 30.67 -16.72 -15.15
CA LEU A 321 31.44 -17.71 -15.90
C LEU A 321 31.27 -17.55 -17.42
N LYS A 322 30.09 -17.09 -17.88
CA LYS A 322 29.79 -16.88 -19.31
C LYS A 322 30.23 -15.50 -19.79
N GLU A 323 29.81 -14.45 -19.07
CA GLU A 323 29.95 -13.04 -19.44
C GLU A 323 30.64 -12.23 -18.30
N PRO A 324 31.95 -12.41 -18.07
CA PRO A 324 32.66 -11.81 -16.94
C PRO A 324 32.75 -10.28 -16.99
N SER A 325 32.63 -9.66 -18.17
CA SER A 325 32.65 -8.20 -18.32
C SER A 325 31.34 -7.52 -17.89
N ASP A 326 30.28 -8.29 -17.65
CA ASP A 326 28.97 -7.73 -17.36
C ASP A 326 28.84 -7.20 -15.93
N LYS A 327 28.18 -6.04 -15.82
CA LYS A 327 27.84 -5.45 -14.53
C LYS A 327 26.74 -6.29 -13.86
N ILE A 328 27.08 -6.94 -12.75
CA ILE A 328 26.10 -7.75 -12.01
C ILE A 328 25.00 -6.89 -11.37
N ARG A 329 25.36 -5.90 -10.55
CA ARG A 329 24.38 -5.13 -9.78
C ARG A 329 23.80 -3.98 -10.61
N GLY A 330 22.49 -3.96 -10.78
CA GLY A 330 21.77 -2.89 -11.49
C GLY A 330 21.87 -2.97 -13.01
N LYS A 331 22.41 -4.07 -13.56
CA LYS A 331 22.25 -4.45 -14.97
C LYS A 331 21.73 -5.89 -15.01
N PHE A 332 22.59 -6.89 -14.77
CA PHE A 332 22.18 -8.31 -14.81
C PHE A 332 21.14 -8.69 -13.73
N ILE A 333 21.39 -8.33 -12.46
CA ILE A 333 20.43 -8.46 -11.37
C ILE A 333 19.94 -7.06 -10.98
N HIS A 334 18.64 -6.84 -11.17
CA HIS A 334 17.91 -5.70 -10.62
C HIS A 334 17.32 -6.03 -9.24
N THR A 335 16.48 -5.14 -8.71
CA THR A 335 15.72 -5.40 -7.49
C THR A 335 14.80 -6.60 -7.71
N ILE A 336 15.00 -7.68 -6.96
CA ILE A 336 14.12 -8.85 -6.94
C ILE A 336 13.42 -9.00 -5.58
N GLU A 337 12.36 -9.79 -5.57
CA GLU A 337 11.61 -10.11 -4.38
C GLU A 337 12.47 -10.81 -3.31
N ARG A 338 12.18 -10.52 -2.05
CA ARG A 338 12.87 -11.07 -0.89
C ARG A 338 12.80 -12.60 -0.83
N LYS A 339 11.74 -13.22 -1.36
CA LYS A 339 11.55 -14.67 -1.32
C LYS A 339 12.71 -15.43 -1.96
N TYR A 340 13.29 -14.97 -3.06
CA TYR A 340 14.39 -15.68 -3.74
C TYR A 340 15.65 -15.75 -2.87
N TYR A 341 16.03 -14.63 -2.24
CA TYR A 341 17.15 -14.61 -1.30
C TYR A 341 16.87 -15.45 -0.05
N LYS A 342 15.62 -15.45 0.42
CA LYS A 342 15.20 -16.22 1.58
C LYS A 342 15.26 -17.73 1.31
N GLN A 343 14.76 -18.16 0.16
CA GLN A 343 14.81 -19.55 -0.30
C GLN A 343 16.25 -20.03 -0.50
N GLU A 344 17.10 -19.23 -1.14
CA GLU A 344 18.53 -19.55 -1.29
C GLU A 344 19.22 -19.72 0.06
N LEU A 345 19.06 -18.74 0.98
CA LEU A 345 19.71 -18.82 2.28
C LEU A 345 19.19 -20.02 3.10
N ALA A 346 17.89 -20.33 2.99
CA ALA A 346 17.33 -21.53 3.60
C ALA A 346 17.95 -22.81 3.04
N ALA A 347 18.16 -22.89 1.73
CA ALA A 347 18.82 -24.03 1.09
C ALA A 347 20.28 -24.16 1.52
N ILE A 348 21.04 -23.06 1.53
CA ILE A 348 22.43 -23.02 2.01
C ILE A 348 22.50 -23.48 3.46
N LEU A 349 21.70 -22.90 4.35
CA LEU A 349 21.73 -23.26 5.77
C LEU A 349 21.30 -24.70 6.01
N ARG A 350 20.32 -25.22 5.26
CA ARG A 350 19.91 -26.63 5.35
C ARG A 350 21.06 -27.57 4.99
N GLU A 351 21.80 -27.27 3.91
CA GLU A 351 22.95 -28.08 3.53
C GLU A 351 24.10 -27.94 4.52
N GLN A 352 24.46 -26.71 4.89
CA GLN A 352 25.57 -26.46 5.82
C GLN A 352 25.29 -26.98 7.23
N SER A 353 24.04 -27.06 7.68
CA SER A 353 23.69 -27.71 8.96
C SER A 353 24.11 -29.19 9.03
N LYS A 354 24.30 -29.87 7.89
CA LYS A 354 24.83 -31.25 7.86
C LYS A 354 26.32 -31.32 8.18
N HIS A 355 27.05 -30.25 7.90
CA HIS A 355 28.52 -30.18 8.00
C HIS A 355 28.99 -29.37 9.23
N HIS A 356 28.11 -28.56 9.81
CA HIS A 356 28.42 -27.65 10.92
C HIS A 356 27.58 -27.94 12.16
N GLU A 357 28.13 -28.67 13.12
CA GLU A 357 27.43 -29.12 14.34
C GLU A 357 26.77 -27.98 15.13
N LYS A 358 27.43 -26.82 15.22
CA LYS A 358 26.92 -25.66 15.99
C LYS A 358 25.62 -25.08 15.44
N LEU A 359 25.29 -25.31 14.16
CA LEU A 359 24.00 -24.90 13.58
C LEU A 359 22.85 -25.81 14.03
N CYS A 360 23.15 -27.05 14.40
CA CYS A 360 22.17 -28.03 14.87
C CYS A 360 22.10 -28.11 16.40
N SER A 361 23.08 -27.55 17.12
CA SER A 361 23.14 -27.58 18.58
C SER A 361 22.05 -26.72 19.22
N LYS A 362 21.21 -27.38 20.05
CA LYS A 362 20.20 -26.71 20.87
C LYS A 362 20.81 -25.78 21.91
N ASP A 363 21.99 -26.12 22.44
CA ASP A 363 22.69 -25.29 23.41
C ASP A 363 23.22 -24.02 22.77
N MET A 364 23.78 -24.12 21.55
CA MET A 364 24.20 -22.95 20.79
C MET A 364 23.02 -22.06 20.39
N LEU A 365 21.89 -22.66 20.01
CA LEU A 365 20.65 -21.92 19.75
C LEU A 365 20.20 -21.15 20.99
N LYS A 366 20.17 -21.81 22.16
CA LYS A 366 19.82 -21.18 23.44
C LYS A 366 20.78 -20.03 23.77
N ALA A 367 22.10 -20.24 23.65
CA ALA A 367 23.09 -19.21 23.90
C ALA A 367 22.90 -17.99 22.99
N CYS A 368 22.63 -18.20 21.69
CA CYS A 368 22.37 -17.11 20.74
C CYS A 368 21.07 -16.36 21.07
N ILE A 369 20.01 -17.06 21.49
CA ILE A 369 18.72 -16.46 21.86
C ILE A 369 18.86 -15.62 23.14
N GLU A 370 19.54 -16.16 24.16
CA GLU A 370 19.80 -15.45 25.43
C GLU A 370 20.68 -14.22 25.22
N GLU A 371 21.68 -14.34 24.34
CA GLU A 371 22.50 -13.22 23.90
C GLU A 371 21.59 -12.14 23.28
N LEU A 372 20.78 -12.46 22.27
CA LEU A 372 19.96 -11.47 21.57
C LEU A 372 18.86 -10.83 22.43
N TYR A 373 18.24 -11.59 23.33
CA TYR A 373 16.98 -11.22 23.98
C TYR A 373 17.02 -11.36 25.51
N PRO A 374 17.88 -10.60 26.22
CA PRO A 374 18.05 -10.75 27.66
C PRO A 374 16.75 -10.46 28.44
N ASN A 375 15.93 -9.52 27.95
CA ASN A 375 14.77 -8.99 28.68
C ASN A 375 13.41 -9.44 28.12
N ASN A 376 13.36 -10.44 27.23
CA ASN A 376 12.10 -10.86 26.59
C ASN A 376 11.87 -12.38 26.70
N PRO A 377 11.44 -12.90 27.86
CA PRO A 377 11.29 -14.34 28.11
C PRO A 377 10.30 -15.00 27.14
N LEU A 378 9.15 -14.37 26.87
CA LEU A 378 8.13 -14.92 25.96
C LEU A 378 8.67 -15.12 24.53
N HIS A 379 9.46 -14.16 24.03
CA HIS A 379 10.07 -14.30 22.71
C HIS A 379 11.13 -15.40 22.70
N ARG A 380 11.92 -15.52 23.77
CA ARG A 380 12.90 -16.62 23.90
C ARG A 380 12.22 -17.98 23.87
N GLU A 381 11.15 -18.18 24.63
CA GLU A 381 10.37 -19.42 24.63
C GLU A 381 9.79 -19.75 23.26
N SER A 382 9.33 -18.74 22.52
CA SER A 382 8.85 -18.92 21.15
C SER A 382 9.98 -19.36 20.20
N LEU A 383 11.17 -18.78 20.32
CA LEU A 383 12.32 -19.10 19.47
C LEU A 383 12.96 -20.45 19.80
N LEU A 384 12.95 -20.88 21.08
CA LEU A 384 13.46 -22.18 21.50
C LEU A 384 12.68 -23.37 20.91
N LYS A 385 11.43 -23.14 20.46
CA LYS A 385 10.61 -24.12 19.73
C LYS A 385 10.96 -24.21 18.25
N LYS A 386 11.92 -23.40 17.77
CA LYS A 386 12.38 -23.33 16.37
C LYS A 386 13.83 -23.84 16.30
N ASP A 387 14.52 -23.55 15.20
CA ASP A 387 15.90 -23.96 14.94
C ASP A 387 16.82 -22.75 14.63
N MET A 388 18.13 -23.01 14.53
CA MET A 388 19.12 -21.96 14.19
C MET A 388 18.86 -21.34 12.81
N PRO A 389 18.51 -22.11 11.74
CA PRO A 389 18.10 -21.52 10.48
C PRO A 389 16.95 -20.52 10.62
N TYR A 390 15.90 -20.83 11.38
CA TYR A 390 14.80 -19.90 11.64
C TYR A 390 15.30 -18.62 12.34
N LEU A 391 16.15 -18.73 13.37
CA LEU A 391 16.73 -17.57 14.05
C LEU A 391 17.50 -16.66 13.09
N LEU A 392 18.36 -17.24 12.25
CA LEU A 392 19.17 -16.49 11.28
C LEU A 392 18.32 -15.86 10.17
N ILE A 393 17.36 -16.59 9.63
CA ILE A 393 16.55 -16.17 8.48
C ILE A 393 15.43 -15.23 8.93
N GLU A 394 14.51 -15.70 9.76
CA GLU A 394 13.24 -15.03 10.04
C GLU A 394 13.35 -13.93 11.09
N ASP A 395 14.13 -14.17 12.14
CA ASP A 395 14.23 -13.26 13.30
C ASP A 395 15.36 -12.20 13.14
N LEU A 396 16.37 -12.51 12.33
CA LEU A 396 17.52 -11.64 12.10
C LEU A 396 17.54 -11.03 10.69
N ILE A 397 17.90 -11.81 9.66
CA ILE A 397 18.25 -11.28 8.34
C ILE A 397 17.04 -10.68 7.62
N PHE A 398 15.93 -11.41 7.57
CA PHE A 398 14.72 -11.02 6.84
C PHE A 398 13.65 -10.37 7.71
N TYR A 399 13.85 -10.30 9.03
CA TYR A 399 12.97 -9.57 9.93
C TYR A 399 12.76 -8.13 9.47
N GLN A 400 11.50 -7.71 9.45
CA GLN A 400 11.08 -6.35 9.16
C GLN A 400 10.08 -5.92 10.21
N ARG A 401 10.35 -4.79 10.87
CA ARG A 401 9.40 -4.23 11.81
C ARG A 401 8.10 -3.89 11.09
N PRO A 402 6.93 -4.30 11.61
CA PRO A 402 5.66 -3.91 11.04
C PRO A 402 5.52 -2.38 11.05
N LEU A 403 4.73 -1.85 10.12
CA LEU A 403 4.41 -0.43 10.11
C LEU A 403 3.73 -0.05 11.43
N LYS A 404 4.13 1.09 12.00
CA LYS A 404 3.47 1.59 13.21
C LYS A 404 2.03 1.94 12.85
N SER A 405 1.09 1.37 13.59
CA SER A 405 -0.32 1.75 13.52
C SER A 405 -0.47 3.26 13.65
N LYS A 406 -1.27 3.83 12.76
CA LYS A 406 -1.64 5.25 12.74
C LYS A 406 -3.07 5.49 13.26
N LYS A 407 -3.62 4.54 14.02
CA LYS A 407 -4.98 4.62 14.57
C LYS A 407 -5.21 5.86 15.44
N SER A 408 -4.17 6.44 16.03
CA SER A 408 -4.27 7.70 16.79
C SER A 408 -4.59 8.92 15.92
N LEU A 409 -4.27 8.88 14.62
CA LEU A 409 -4.58 9.95 13.67
C LEU A 409 -6.01 9.85 13.12
N ILE A 410 -6.72 8.77 13.41
CA ILE A 410 -8.12 8.62 13.02
C ILE A 410 -8.96 9.54 13.90
N ALA A 411 -9.82 10.32 13.25
CA ALA A 411 -10.78 11.18 13.93
C ALA A 411 -11.69 10.37 14.88
N GLU A 412 -12.18 11.04 15.90
CA GLU A 412 -13.13 10.47 16.86
C GLU A 412 -14.56 10.73 16.39
N CYS A 413 -15.43 9.76 16.62
CA CYS A 413 -16.83 9.87 16.30
C CYS A 413 -17.47 10.95 17.17
N PRO A 414 -18.27 11.85 16.59
CA PRO A 414 -18.92 12.91 17.35
C PRO A 414 -19.91 12.37 18.39
N TYR A 415 -20.49 11.17 18.18
CA TYR A 415 -21.56 10.63 19.03
C TYR A 415 -21.12 9.61 20.08
N GLU A 416 -20.13 8.78 19.77
CA GLU A 416 -19.81 7.60 20.57
C GLU A 416 -18.45 7.74 21.27
N ALA A 417 -18.44 7.55 22.58
CA ALA A 417 -17.26 7.57 23.43
C ALA A 417 -17.38 6.51 24.52
N TYR A 418 -16.26 6.11 25.13
CA TYR A 418 -16.25 5.36 26.38
C TYR A 418 -15.51 6.15 27.47
N SER A 419 -15.84 5.85 28.72
CA SER A 419 -15.15 6.42 29.88
C SER A 419 -14.30 5.34 30.53
N TYR A 420 -13.11 5.71 31.00
CA TYR A 420 -12.19 4.81 31.72
C TYR A 420 -11.50 5.57 32.85
N VAL A 421 -11.11 4.84 33.90
CA VAL A 421 -10.30 5.39 34.99
C VAL A 421 -8.83 5.37 34.57
N ASP A 422 -8.18 6.53 34.57
CA ASP A 422 -6.75 6.63 34.37
C ASP A 422 -6.01 5.97 35.54
N LYS A 423 -5.11 5.03 35.24
CA LYS A 423 -4.40 4.25 36.27
C LYS A 423 -3.35 5.08 37.03
N GLU A 424 -2.88 6.17 36.45
CA GLU A 424 -1.86 7.03 37.06
C GLU A 424 -2.49 8.15 37.88
N THR A 425 -3.59 8.75 37.40
CA THR A 425 -4.21 9.91 38.07
C THR A 425 -5.47 9.55 38.87
N GLY A 426 -6.06 8.37 38.66
CA GLY A 426 -7.35 7.98 39.26
C GLY A 426 -8.56 8.72 38.68
N GLU A 427 -8.36 9.59 37.70
CA GLU A 427 -9.43 10.41 37.11
C GLU A 427 -10.23 9.64 36.05
N MET A 428 -11.52 9.93 35.97
CA MET A 428 -12.39 9.43 34.90
C MET A 428 -12.14 10.21 33.60
N LYS A 429 -11.50 9.57 32.63
CA LYS A 429 -11.26 10.13 31.29
C LYS A 429 -12.26 9.61 30.27
N ARG A 430 -12.67 10.48 29.35
CA ARG A 430 -13.53 10.15 28.21
C ARG A 430 -12.68 10.03 26.94
N GLN A 431 -12.88 8.98 26.16
CA GLN A 431 -12.22 8.76 24.88
C GLN A 431 -13.23 8.46 23.79
N GLY A 432 -13.20 9.24 22.71
CA GLY A 432 -14.07 9.03 21.56
C GLY A 432 -13.72 7.74 20.81
N ILE A 433 -14.75 7.03 20.35
CA ILE A 433 -14.56 5.85 19.50
C ILE A 433 -14.10 6.32 18.12
N LYS A 434 -13.08 5.67 17.55
CA LYS A 434 -12.54 6.05 16.24
C LYS A 434 -13.54 5.86 15.10
N CYS A 435 -13.47 6.75 14.10
CA CYS A 435 -14.30 6.66 12.90
C CYS A 435 -14.03 5.38 12.11
N ILE A 436 -15.08 4.87 11.47
CA ILE A 436 -15.08 3.63 10.69
C ILE A 436 -14.32 3.81 9.37
N ALA A 437 -13.67 2.74 8.90
CA ALA A 437 -13.06 2.73 7.58
C ALA A 437 -14.13 2.79 6.47
N LYS A 438 -13.89 3.54 5.39
CA LYS A 438 -14.86 3.64 4.29
C LYS A 438 -15.09 2.30 3.62
N SER A 439 -14.08 1.43 3.53
CA SER A 439 -14.25 0.09 2.93
C SER A 439 -15.08 -0.88 3.79
N ASN A 440 -15.38 -0.55 5.05
CA ASN A 440 -16.16 -1.40 5.95
C ASN A 440 -17.57 -1.69 5.36
N PRO A 441 -18.05 -2.94 5.38
CA PRO A 441 -19.37 -3.30 4.86
C PRO A 441 -20.51 -2.44 5.41
N TYR A 442 -20.50 -2.11 6.71
CA TYR A 442 -21.52 -1.25 7.32
C TYR A 442 -21.44 0.19 6.82
N TYR A 443 -20.24 0.71 6.53
CA TYR A 443 -20.10 2.05 5.94
C TYR A 443 -20.58 2.07 4.49
N GLN A 444 -20.25 1.04 3.69
CA GLN A 444 -20.72 0.95 2.31
C GLN A 444 -22.25 0.91 2.25
N GLU A 445 -22.89 0.10 3.12
CA GLU A 445 -24.35 0.07 3.26
C GLU A 445 -24.91 1.44 3.67
N PHE A 446 -24.34 2.06 4.71
CA PHE A 446 -24.75 3.37 5.21
C PHE A 446 -24.69 4.45 4.14
N ARG A 447 -23.57 4.54 3.41
CA ARG A 447 -23.38 5.51 2.32
C ARG A 447 -24.37 5.26 1.18
N LEU A 448 -24.64 3.99 0.85
CA LEU A 448 -25.56 3.65 -0.21
C LEU A 448 -27.00 4.05 0.14
N TRP A 449 -27.42 3.88 1.40
CA TRP A 449 -28.70 4.42 1.87
C TRP A 449 -28.77 5.94 1.82
N GLN A 450 -27.67 6.66 2.10
CA GLN A 450 -27.63 8.13 1.91
C GLN A 450 -27.85 8.53 0.45
N LEU A 451 -27.18 7.84 -0.48
CA LEU A 451 -27.33 8.08 -1.92
C LEU A 451 -28.79 7.89 -2.37
N ILE A 452 -29.41 6.80 -1.92
CA ILE A 452 -30.79 6.45 -2.25
C ILE A 452 -31.79 7.43 -1.61
N ALA A 453 -31.61 7.78 -0.34
CA ALA A 453 -32.52 8.69 0.37
C ALA A 453 -32.51 10.10 -0.22
N ASN A 454 -31.38 10.54 -0.77
CA ASN A 454 -31.21 11.85 -1.38
C ASN A 454 -31.55 11.87 -2.88
N LEU A 455 -31.68 10.72 -3.54
CA LEU A 455 -32.02 10.66 -4.97
C LEU A 455 -33.36 11.35 -5.22
N ARG A 456 -33.37 12.30 -6.16
CA ARG A 456 -34.59 12.88 -6.72
C ARG A 456 -34.58 12.75 -8.23
N LEU A 457 -35.70 12.30 -8.79
CA LEU A 457 -35.93 12.23 -10.22
C LEU A 457 -36.78 13.42 -10.62
N ARG A 458 -36.31 14.21 -11.58
CA ARG A 458 -37.00 15.38 -12.12
C ARG A 458 -37.34 15.18 -13.57
N ASN A 459 -38.53 15.59 -13.96
CA ASN A 459 -38.92 15.63 -15.35
C ASN A 459 -38.19 16.78 -16.06
N ARG A 460 -37.67 16.53 -17.28
CA ARG A 460 -36.95 17.57 -18.04
C ARG A 460 -37.84 18.64 -18.63
N SER A 461 -39.14 18.37 -18.79
CA SER A 461 -40.05 19.35 -19.40
C SER A 461 -40.46 20.47 -18.44
N ASP A 462 -40.64 20.15 -17.16
CA ASP A 462 -41.22 21.06 -16.16
C ASP A 462 -40.46 21.08 -14.82
N GLU A 463 -39.33 20.35 -14.71
CA GLU A 463 -38.48 20.26 -13.50
C GLU A 463 -39.20 19.75 -12.25
N ARG A 464 -40.40 19.19 -12.39
CA ARG A 464 -41.15 18.65 -11.25
C ARG A 464 -40.48 17.39 -10.72
N ASP A 465 -40.52 17.21 -9.40
CA ASP A 465 -40.09 15.99 -8.75
C ASP A 465 -41.09 14.87 -9.05
N VAL A 466 -40.62 13.83 -9.74
CA VAL A 466 -41.39 12.63 -10.12
C VAL A 466 -40.88 11.38 -9.41
N THR A 467 -40.05 11.52 -8.36
CA THR A 467 -39.44 10.36 -7.67
C THR A 467 -40.49 9.36 -7.18
N ALA A 468 -41.60 9.85 -6.63
CA ALA A 468 -42.69 9.01 -6.14
C ALA A 468 -43.44 8.26 -7.26
N GLU A 469 -43.39 8.73 -8.51
CA GLU A 469 -43.97 8.02 -9.66
C GLU A 469 -43.15 6.76 -10.01
N TYR A 470 -41.84 6.76 -9.72
CA TYR A 470 -40.91 5.67 -10.06
C TYR A 470 -40.52 4.80 -8.86
N LEU A 471 -40.58 5.34 -7.63
CA LEU A 471 -40.30 4.64 -6.38
C LEU A 471 -41.46 4.87 -5.38
N PRO A 472 -42.68 4.40 -5.68
CA PRO A 472 -43.87 4.63 -4.86
C PRO A 472 -43.86 3.88 -3.52
N HIS A 473 -43.21 2.71 -3.44
CA HIS A 473 -43.26 1.82 -2.28
C HIS A 473 -41.87 1.55 -1.69
N GLN A 474 -41.83 1.17 -0.41
CA GLN A 474 -40.59 0.86 0.30
C GLN A 474 -39.78 -0.25 -0.39
N GLU A 475 -40.45 -1.25 -0.96
CA GLU A 475 -39.78 -2.33 -1.70
C GLU A 475 -39.10 -1.86 -2.99
N ASP A 476 -39.53 -0.75 -3.60
CA ASP A 476 -38.86 -0.21 -4.78
C ASP A 476 -37.48 0.35 -4.42
N TYR A 477 -37.37 0.97 -3.24
CA TYR A 477 -36.09 1.40 -2.67
C TYR A 477 -35.20 0.22 -2.30
N VAL A 478 -35.79 -0.89 -1.80
CA VAL A 478 -35.03 -2.12 -1.52
C VAL A 478 -34.46 -2.71 -2.81
N ARG A 479 -35.26 -2.81 -3.89
CA ARG A 479 -34.76 -3.29 -5.19
C ARG A 479 -33.66 -2.39 -5.73
N LEU A 480 -33.79 -1.07 -5.59
CA LEU A 480 -32.74 -0.12 -5.97
C LEU A 480 -31.48 -0.34 -5.13
N PHE A 481 -31.60 -0.50 -3.82
CA PHE A 481 -30.49 -0.82 -2.93
C PHE A 481 -29.76 -2.08 -3.39
N THR A 482 -30.47 -3.20 -3.57
CA THR A 482 -29.88 -4.48 -3.99
C THR A 482 -29.15 -4.34 -5.32
N TYR A 483 -29.75 -3.67 -6.31
CA TYR A 483 -29.13 -3.42 -7.61
C TYR A 483 -27.82 -2.60 -7.50
N LEU A 484 -27.79 -1.58 -6.65
CA LEU A 484 -26.60 -0.76 -6.45
C LEU A 484 -25.55 -1.45 -5.57
N ASN A 485 -25.95 -2.34 -4.67
CA ASN A 485 -25.08 -2.99 -3.68
C ASN A 485 -24.06 -3.96 -4.30
N ASP A 486 -24.28 -4.46 -5.51
CA ASP A 486 -23.31 -5.32 -6.22
C ASP A 486 -22.41 -4.54 -7.19
N ARG A 487 -22.64 -3.22 -7.31
CA ARG A 487 -21.91 -2.35 -8.24
C ARG A 487 -20.83 -1.55 -7.53
N LYS A 488 -19.74 -1.28 -8.26
CA LYS A 488 -18.68 -0.37 -7.81
C LYS A 488 -19.14 1.08 -7.81
N GLU A 489 -19.82 1.48 -8.86
CA GLU A 489 -20.20 2.87 -9.16
C GLU A 489 -21.44 2.93 -10.07
N ILE A 490 -22.07 4.10 -10.13
CA ILE A 490 -23.25 4.36 -10.95
C ILE A 490 -23.20 5.75 -11.59
N ASN A 491 -23.83 5.90 -12.76
CA ASN A 491 -24.11 7.19 -13.39
C ASN A 491 -25.59 7.23 -13.84
N GLN A 492 -26.05 8.42 -14.24
CA GLN A 492 -27.45 8.63 -14.64
C GLN A 492 -27.87 7.68 -15.77
N GLU A 493 -27.05 7.58 -16.82
CA GLU A 493 -27.39 6.80 -18.00
C GLU A 493 -27.59 5.33 -17.66
N THR A 494 -26.68 4.74 -16.88
CA THR A 494 -26.78 3.35 -16.42
C THR A 494 -28.00 3.17 -15.53
N LEU A 495 -28.26 4.08 -14.60
CA LEU A 495 -29.41 3.98 -13.70
C LEU A 495 -30.75 4.03 -14.47
N LEU A 496 -30.93 5.04 -15.33
CA LEU A 496 -32.17 5.24 -16.08
C LEU A 496 -32.41 4.13 -17.11
N LYS A 497 -31.35 3.64 -17.76
CA LYS A 497 -31.45 2.58 -18.76
C LYS A 497 -31.58 1.19 -18.14
N ASP A 498 -30.69 0.84 -17.21
CA ASP A 498 -30.56 -0.54 -16.75
C ASP A 498 -31.51 -0.85 -15.59
N PHE A 499 -31.76 0.11 -14.68
CA PHE A 499 -32.67 -0.10 -13.55
C PHE A 499 -34.10 0.31 -13.91
N PHE A 500 -34.32 1.57 -14.33
CA PHE A 500 -35.66 2.07 -14.67
C PHE A 500 -36.15 1.66 -16.06
N LYS A 501 -35.31 1.02 -16.89
CA LYS A 501 -35.66 0.53 -18.24
C LYS A 501 -36.20 1.60 -19.18
N LEU A 502 -35.78 2.86 -19.00
CA LEU A 502 -36.22 3.97 -19.81
C LEU A 502 -35.47 4.03 -21.14
N LYS A 503 -36.12 4.63 -22.15
CA LYS A 503 -35.53 4.91 -23.47
C LYS A 503 -35.34 6.41 -23.64
N LYS A 504 -34.35 6.77 -24.44
CA LYS A 504 -34.13 8.17 -24.84
C LYS A 504 -35.22 8.59 -25.84
N VAL A 505 -35.76 9.78 -25.63
CA VAL A 505 -36.74 10.45 -26.49
C VAL A 505 -36.10 11.73 -27.06
N THR A 506 -36.59 12.20 -28.20
CA THR A 506 -36.07 13.44 -28.80
C THR A 506 -36.73 14.64 -28.12
N ILE A 507 -35.95 15.43 -27.39
CA ILE A 507 -36.39 16.68 -26.74
C ILE A 507 -35.46 17.78 -27.23
N GLY A 508 -36.00 18.84 -27.84
CA GLY A 508 -35.19 19.97 -28.33
C GLY A 508 -34.18 19.59 -29.43
N GLY A 509 -34.42 18.52 -30.19
CA GLY A 509 -33.51 18.03 -31.24
C GLY A 509 -32.42 17.05 -30.76
N GLU A 510 -32.29 16.82 -29.45
CA GLU A 510 -31.34 15.87 -28.87
C GLU A 510 -32.04 14.62 -28.31
N LYS A 511 -31.40 13.46 -28.44
CA LYS A 511 -31.89 12.19 -27.84
C LYS A 511 -31.46 12.11 -26.38
N VAL A 512 -32.39 12.36 -25.46
CA VAL A 512 -32.17 12.39 -24.00
C VAL A 512 -33.21 11.56 -23.26
N PHE A 513 -32.95 11.19 -22.01
CA PHE A 513 -33.97 10.55 -21.18
C PHE A 513 -35.03 11.58 -20.76
N PRO A 514 -36.32 11.19 -20.66
CA PRO A 514 -37.41 12.11 -20.31
C PRO A 514 -37.26 12.69 -18.88
N ILE A 515 -36.56 11.96 -18.01
CA ILE A 515 -36.25 12.37 -16.66
C ILE A 515 -34.73 12.49 -16.46
N ARG A 516 -34.36 13.20 -15.41
CA ARG A 516 -32.99 13.34 -14.90
C ARG A 516 -32.95 13.15 -13.39
N TRP A 517 -31.80 12.78 -12.85
CA TRP A 517 -31.59 12.82 -11.40
C TRP A 517 -31.13 14.22 -10.94
N ASP A 518 -31.11 14.47 -9.64
CA ASP A 518 -30.62 15.72 -9.03
C ASP A 518 -29.10 15.80 -8.88
N TYR A 519 -28.39 14.70 -9.12
CA TYR A 519 -26.94 14.65 -9.17
C TYR A 519 -26.38 15.24 -10.47
N ILE A 520 -25.08 15.55 -10.48
CA ILE A 520 -24.44 16.21 -11.63
C ILE A 520 -24.51 15.33 -12.88
N GLU A 521 -25.02 15.91 -13.97
CA GLU A 521 -25.16 15.29 -15.28
C GLU A 521 -23.88 15.40 -16.09
N ASP A 522 -22.88 14.61 -15.72
CA ASP A 522 -21.61 14.53 -16.44
C ASP A 522 -21.36 13.07 -16.84
N LYS A 523 -20.98 12.85 -18.10
CA LYS A 523 -20.68 11.52 -18.65
C LYS A 523 -19.47 10.88 -17.98
N GLU A 524 -18.52 11.69 -17.51
CA GLU A 524 -17.30 11.23 -16.85
C GLU A 524 -17.50 11.07 -15.34
N LYS A 525 -18.47 11.78 -14.75
CA LYS A 525 -18.72 11.72 -13.33
C LYS A 525 -19.53 10.48 -12.95
N LYS A 526 -18.96 9.69 -12.03
CA LYS A 526 -19.58 8.50 -11.47
C LYS A 526 -19.65 8.61 -9.95
N TYR A 527 -20.70 8.04 -9.38
CA TYR A 527 -20.97 8.05 -7.96
C TYR A 527 -20.68 6.67 -7.36
N PRO A 528 -20.00 6.58 -6.21
CA PRO A 528 -19.57 5.30 -5.66
C PRO A 528 -20.75 4.55 -5.01
N CYS A 529 -20.86 3.25 -5.29
CA CYS A 529 -21.93 2.36 -4.80
C CYS A 529 -21.44 1.47 -3.65
N ASN A 530 -21.23 0.17 -3.83
CA ASN A 530 -20.55 -0.69 -2.86
C ASN A 530 -19.30 -1.32 -3.48
N ALA A 531 -18.24 -0.51 -3.54
CA ALA A 531 -16.97 -0.90 -4.14
C ALA A 531 -16.36 -2.13 -3.43
N THR A 532 -16.51 -2.23 -2.10
CA THR A 532 -16.00 -3.39 -1.35
C THR A 532 -16.68 -4.67 -1.80
N ARG A 533 -18.02 -4.72 -1.80
CA ARG A 533 -18.76 -5.93 -2.20
C ARG A 533 -18.49 -6.29 -3.65
N HIS A 534 -18.44 -5.29 -4.54
CA HIS A 534 -18.12 -5.52 -5.94
C HIS A 534 -16.77 -6.23 -6.15
N GLU A 535 -15.70 -5.79 -5.49
CA GLU A 535 -14.37 -6.43 -5.61
C GLU A 535 -14.38 -7.87 -5.05
N LEU A 536 -15.16 -8.13 -4.00
CA LEU A 536 -15.33 -9.48 -3.46
C LEU A 536 -16.10 -10.38 -4.44
N LEU A 537 -17.17 -9.89 -5.06
CA LEU A 537 -17.94 -10.62 -6.07
C LEU A 537 -17.08 -10.95 -7.30
N LEU A 538 -16.30 -10.00 -7.80
CA LEU A 538 -15.34 -10.25 -8.89
C LEU A 538 -14.30 -11.30 -8.52
N ALA A 539 -13.90 -11.40 -7.26
CA ALA A 539 -13.01 -12.46 -6.80
C ALA A 539 -13.71 -13.82 -6.71
N LEU A 540 -14.98 -13.86 -6.32
CA LEU A 540 -15.77 -15.09 -6.36
C LEU A 540 -16.00 -15.59 -7.79
N ASP A 541 -16.33 -14.70 -8.72
CA ASP A 541 -16.50 -15.04 -10.15
C ASP A 541 -15.24 -15.71 -10.72
N ARG A 542 -14.08 -15.11 -10.45
CA ARG A 542 -12.78 -15.65 -10.86
C ARG A 542 -12.43 -16.99 -10.20
N ALA A 543 -12.97 -17.25 -9.01
CA ALA A 543 -12.79 -18.51 -8.29
C ALA A 543 -13.88 -19.56 -8.61
N GLY A 544 -14.88 -19.22 -9.44
CA GLY A 544 -16.01 -20.11 -9.74
C GLY A 544 -16.94 -20.35 -8.54
N ILE A 545 -17.07 -19.38 -7.64
CA ILE A 545 -17.92 -19.47 -6.44
C ILE A 545 -19.17 -18.61 -6.61
N GLU A 546 -20.33 -19.16 -6.25
CA GLU A 546 -21.62 -18.46 -6.29
C GLU A 546 -21.65 -17.23 -5.36
N HIS A 547 -22.38 -16.19 -5.78
CA HIS A 547 -22.47 -14.90 -5.06
C HIS A 547 -23.13 -15.02 -3.69
N ASP A 548 -23.98 -16.03 -3.50
CA ASP A 548 -24.66 -16.32 -2.24
C ASP A 548 -23.71 -16.60 -1.08
N TRP A 549 -22.46 -16.95 -1.39
CA TRP A 549 -21.42 -17.12 -0.39
C TRP A 549 -21.16 -15.84 0.44
N LEU A 550 -21.44 -14.65 -0.10
CA LEU A 550 -21.36 -13.36 0.63
C LEU A 550 -22.68 -12.93 1.27
N ASN A 551 -23.73 -13.76 1.26
CA ASN A 551 -24.98 -13.44 1.95
C ASN A 551 -24.85 -13.58 3.48
N ASP A 552 -23.91 -14.40 3.95
CA ASP A 552 -23.48 -14.40 5.35
C ASP A 552 -22.72 -13.11 5.67
N ARG A 553 -23.37 -12.22 6.42
CA ARG A 553 -22.83 -10.91 6.82
C ARG A 553 -21.59 -11.03 7.70
N ASP A 554 -21.52 -12.05 8.56
CA ASP A 554 -20.38 -12.23 9.47
C ASP A 554 -19.17 -12.77 8.71
N LEU A 555 -19.38 -13.70 7.77
CA LEU A 555 -18.35 -14.17 6.86
C LEU A 555 -17.82 -13.03 5.99
N ALA A 556 -18.70 -12.26 5.35
CA ALA A 556 -18.32 -11.12 4.53
C ALA A 556 -17.54 -10.07 5.33
N TYR A 557 -17.96 -9.80 6.58
CA TYR A 557 -17.26 -8.89 7.47
C TYR A 557 -15.87 -9.39 7.86
N ARG A 558 -15.73 -10.69 8.21
CA ARG A 558 -14.45 -11.29 8.57
C ARG A 558 -13.48 -11.32 7.39
N LEU A 559 -13.98 -11.65 6.20
CA LEU A 559 -13.20 -11.64 4.96
C LEU A 559 -12.72 -10.22 4.62
N TRP A 560 -13.61 -9.24 4.66
CA TRP A 560 -13.23 -7.83 4.54
C TRP A 560 -12.19 -7.44 5.58
N HIS A 561 -12.38 -7.80 6.86
CA HIS A 561 -11.47 -7.41 7.93
C HIS A 561 -10.06 -8.01 7.75
N LEU A 562 -9.97 -9.26 7.27
CA LEU A 562 -8.70 -9.91 6.90
C LEU A 562 -8.00 -9.14 5.78
N LEU A 563 -8.70 -8.91 4.67
CA LEU A 563 -8.18 -8.19 3.51
C LEU A 563 -7.85 -6.74 3.87
N TYR A 564 -8.62 -6.11 4.75
CA TYR A 564 -8.31 -4.76 5.21
C TYR A 564 -7.08 -4.75 6.13
N SER A 565 -6.91 -5.72 7.03
CA SER A 565 -5.93 -5.59 8.13
C SER A 565 -4.54 -6.13 7.80
N VAL A 566 -4.42 -7.05 6.84
CA VAL A 566 -3.17 -7.73 6.51
C VAL A 566 -2.60 -7.15 5.21
N ASP A 567 -1.44 -6.50 5.30
CA ASP A 567 -0.75 -5.90 4.14
C ASP A 567 0.26 -6.88 3.49
N SER A 568 0.69 -7.90 4.22
CA SER A 568 1.64 -8.91 3.74
C SER A 568 0.93 -9.91 2.82
N LYS A 569 1.52 -10.17 1.64
CA LYS A 569 1.02 -11.16 0.67
C LYS A 569 1.03 -12.57 1.29
N ASP A 570 2.16 -13.01 1.82
CA ASP A 570 2.33 -14.34 2.46
C ASP A 570 1.42 -14.55 3.68
N GLU A 571 1.20 -13.51 4.50
CA GLU A 571 0.27 -13.61 5.64
C GLU A 571 -1.19 -13.64 5.17
N THR A 572 -1.53 -12.87 4.13
CA THR A 572 -2.87 -12.88 3.52
C THR A 572 -3.17 -14.26 2.95
N GLU A 573 -2.24 -14.85 2.19
CA GLU A 573 -2.39 -16.18 1.61
C GLU A 573 -2.69 -17.23 2.70
N ARG A 574 -1.86 -17.28 3.74
CA ARG A 574 -2.04 -18.21 4.87
C ARG A 574 -3.35 -17.98 5.61
N ALA A 575 -3.80 -16.73 5.71
CA ALA A 575 -5.06 -16.41 6.37
C ALA A 575 -6.28 -16.78 5.49
N LEU A 576 -6.20 -16.60 4.17
CA LEU A 576 -7.23 -17.01 3.22
C LEU A 576 -7.38 -18.53 3.18
N ARG A 577 -6.27 -19.28 3.16
CA ARG A 577 -6.29 -20.77 3.24
C ARG A 577 -7.00 -21.29 4.49
N LYS A 578 -6.93 -20.55 5.61
CA LYS A 578 -7.67 -20.89 6.83
C LYS A 578 -9.18 -20.63 6.73
N LEU A 579 -9.61 -19.72 5.85
CA LEU A 579 -11.03 -19.47 5.59
C LEU A 579 -11.59 -20.50 4.60
N LYS A 580 -10.85 -20.77 3.52
CA LYS A 580 -11.17 -21.78 2.52
C LYS A 580 -9.86 -22.27 1.89
N ASP A 581 -9.58 -23.54 2.07
CA ASP A 581 -8.37 -24.18 1.51
C ASP A 581 -8.63 -24.60 0.06
N ASP A 582 -8.54 -23.61 -0.83
CA ASP A 582 -8.78 -23.75 -2.27
C ASP A 582 -7.88 -22.79 -3.04
N ASP A 583 -7.09 -23.30 -3.98
CA ASP A 583 -6.08 -22.50 -4.69
C ASP A 583 -6.71 -21.41 -5.56
N ALA A 584 -7.82 -21.73 -6.26
CA ALA A 584 -8.53 -20.76 -7.10
C ALA A 584 -9.07 -19.58 -6.27
N PHE A 585 -9.65 -19.87 -5.10
CA PHE A 585 -10.06 -18.85 -4.13
C PHE A 585 -8.86 -18.00 -3.67
N VAL A 586 -7.79 -18.63 -3.19
CA VAL A 586 -6.64 -17.90 -2.64
C VAL A 586 -5.99 -17.00 -3.70
N GLU A 587 -5.74 -17.52 -4.89
CA GLU A 587 -5.15 -16.74 -6.00
C GLU A 587 -6.06 -15.58 -6.43
N SER A 588 -7.36 -15.80 -6.52
CA SER A 588 -8.32 -14.76 -6.90
C SER A 588 -8.41 -13.63 -5.87
N PHE A 589 -8.45 -13.97 -4.57
CA PHE A 589 -8.54 -12.99 -3.49
C PHE A 589 -7.22 -12.26 -3.24
N LEU A 590 -6.06 -12.88 -3.52
CA LEU A 590 -4.77 -12.20 -3.46
C LEU A 590 -4.63 -11.07 -4.49
N LYS A 591 -5.36 -11.13 -5.60
CA LYS A 591 -5.41 -10.06 -6.61
C LYS A 591 -6.21 -8.83 -6.16
N ILE A 592 -6.95 -8.90 -5.04
CA ILE A 592 -7.65 -7.74 -4.50
C ILE A 592 -6.62 -6.78 -3.88
N LYS A 593 -6.58 -5.55 -4.40
CA LYS A 593 -5.74 -4.48 -3.85
C LYS A 593 -6.13 -4.19 -2.40
N PRO A 594 -5.17 -3.87 -1.50
CA PRO A 594 -5.50 -3.43 -0.16
C PRO A 594 -6.48 -2.25 -0.21
N PHE A 595 -7.56 -2.38 0.56
CA PHE A 595 -8.51 -1.30 0.70
C PHE A 595 -7.85 -0.07 1.31
N GLU A 596 -8.14 1.10 0.72
CA GLU A 596 -7.59 2.37 1.17
C GLU A 596 -7.93 2.65 2.64
N LYS A 597 -6.98 3.26 3.34
CA LYS A 597 -7.11 3.65 4.76
C LYS A 597 -7.83 5.00 4.89
N GLU A 598 -9.02 5.07 4.32
CA GLU A 598 -9.91 6.22 4.43
C GLU A 598 -11.00 5.97 5.47
N TYR A 599 -11.49 7.04 6.09
CA TYR A 599 -12.44 6.95 7.19
C TYR A 599 -13.68 7.81 6.94
N GLY A 600 -14.82 7.36 7.44
CA GLY A 600 -16.08 8.11 7.46
C GLY A 600 -16.14 9.14 8.61
N ALA A 601 -17.28 9.81 8.75
CA ALA A 601 -17.52 10.78 9.82
C ALA A 601 -17.91 10.13 11.16
N TYR A 602 -18.43 8.90 11.14
CA TYR A 602 -18.96 8.20 12.31
C TYR A 602 -18.20 6.92 12.63
N SER A 603 -18.30 6.45 13.86
CA SER A 603 -17.78 5.13 14.27
C SER A 603 -18.68 4.00 13.77
N GLU A 604 -18.15 2.79 13.75
CA GLU A 604 -18.94 1.59 13.42
C GLU A 604 -20.12 1.40 14.38
N LYS A 605 -19.91 1.67 15.68
CA LYS A 605 -20.96 1.62 16.69
C LYS A 605 -22.09 2.58 16.37
N ALA A 606 -21.76 3.80 15.90
CA ALA A 606 -22.77 4.77 15.52
C ALA A 606 -23.53 4.37 14.26
N ILE A 607 -22.81 3.93 13.23
CA ILE A 607 -23.46 3.45 12.00
C ILE A 607 -24.39 2.27 12.27
N LYS A 608 -23.99 1.31 13.11
CA LYS A 608 -24.84 0.17 13.51
C LYS A 608 -26.14 0.61 14.20
N LYS A 609 -26.17 1.76 14.87
CA LYS A 609 -27.39 2.33 15.46
C LYS A 609 -28.22 3.15 14.46
N LEU A 610 -27.58 3.74 13.45
CA LEU A 610 -28.25 4.52 12.40
C LEU A 610 -28.90 3.63 11.34
N LEU A 611 -28.23 2.56 10.91
CA LEU A 611 -28.73 1.66 9.86
C LEU A 611 -30.16 1.13 10.09
N PRO A 612 -30.56 0.72 11.30
CA PRO A 612 -31.93 0.26 11.56
C PRO A 612 -33.02 1.29 11.25
N VAL A 613 -32.75 2.59 11.35
CA VAL A 613 -33.75 3.64 10.99
C VAL A 613 -33.59 4.14 9.54
N MET A 614 -32.51 3.76 8.86
CA MET A 614 -32.27 4.13 7.45
C MET A 614 -32.72 3.04 6.46
N ARG A 615 -32.71 1.78 6.88
CA ARG A 615 -33.24 0.64 6.10
C ARG A 615 -34.74 0.80 5.85
N ARG A 616 -35.23 0.14 4.79
CA ARG A 616 -36.62 0.21 4.30
C ARG A 616 -37.15 -1.18 3.98
N GLY A 617 -38.46 -1.33 4.00
CA GLY A 617 -39.19 -2.51 3.52
C GLY A 617 -38.66 -3.81 4.14
N SER A 618 -38.45 -4.81 3.30
CA SER A 618 -37.92 -6.13 3.66
C SER A 618 -36.51 -6.13 4.27
N LEU A 619 -35.75 -5.04 4.14
CA LEU A 619 -34.45 -4.88 4.80
C LEU A 619 -34.56 -4.23 6.19
N TRP A 620 -35.73 -3.75 6.60
CA TRP A 620 -35.99 -3.13 7.90
C TRP A 620 -36.57 -4.14 8.89
N ASN A 621 -36.08 -4.11 10.13
CA ASN A 621 -36.60 -4.92 11.23
C ASN A 621 -36.53 -4.14 12.54
N GLU A 622 -37.66 -4.05 13.25
CA GLU A 622 -37.75 -3.38 14.55
C GLU A 622 -36.84 -4.00 15.63
N ALA A 623 -36.56 -5.30 15.52
CA ALA A 623 -35.67 -6.01 16.44
C ALA A 623 -34.22 -5.47 16.39
N ASP A 624 -33.80 -4.88 15.27
CA ASP A 624 -32.45 -4.32 15.09
C ASP A 624 -32.25 -2.98 15.84
N LEU A 625 -33.33 -2.32 16.29
CA LEU A 625 -33.25 -1.06 17.03
C LEU A 625 -32.70 -1.29 18.44
N CYS A 626 -31.62 -0.58 18.80
CA CYS A 626 -31.07 -0.68 20.15
C CYS A 626 -32.00 -0.04 21.20
N PRO A 627 -31.94 -0.46 22.48
CA PRO A 627 -32.85 0.00 23.53
C PRO A 627 -32.97 1.53 23.64
N SER A 628 -31.84 2.25 23.59
CA SER A 628 -31.83 3.72 23.66
C SER A 628 -32.52 4.40 22.47
N THR A 629 -32.52 3.76 21.29
CA THR A 629 -33.21 4.29 20.11
C THR A 629 -34.70 4.03 20.22
N LYS A 630 -35.11 2.85 20.71
CA LYS A 630 -36.52 2.53 20.97
C LYS A 630 -37.14 3.49 21.97
N GLU A 631 -36.42 3.78 23.06
CA GLU A 631 -36.84 4.76 24.07
C GLU A 631 -37.02 6.16 23.46
N ARG A 632 -36.07 6.63 22.64
CA ARG A 632 -36.19 7.92 21.95
C ARG A 632 -37.36 7.97 20.98
N ILE A 633 -37.59 6.91 20.20
CA ILE A 633 -38.74 6.81 19.30
C ILE A 633 -40.04 6.87 20.10
N ALA A 634 -40.13 6.15 21.23
CA ALA A 634 -41.28 6.21 22.11
C ALA A 634 -41.53 7.63 22.64
N ASN A 635 -40.48 8.34 23.07
CA ASN A 635 -40.57 9.73 23.52
C ASN A 635 -41.03 10.68 22.40
N ILE A 636 -40.57 10.46 21.15
CA ILE A 636 -41.02 11.23 19.98
C ILE A 636 -42.52 11.00 19.73
N LEU A 637 -42.97 9.74 19.75
CA LEU A 637 -44.38 9.38 19.56
C LEU A 637 -45.29 9.92 20.69
N GLN A 638 -44.80 9.95 21.92
CA GLN A 638 -45.52 10.50 23.07
C GLN A 638 -45.46 12.04 23.16
N GLY A 639 -44.66 12.69 22.32
CA GLY A 639 -44.48 14.15 22.34
C GLY A 639 -43.69 14.68 23.55
N THR A 640 -42.93 13.82 24.24
CA THR A 640 -42.16 14.17 25.46
C THR A 640 -40.75 14.69 25.16
N ILE A 641 -40.50 15.15 23.93
CA ILE A 641 -39.21 15.68 23.48
C ILE A 641 -39.04 17.17 23.77
N ASP A 642 -37.79 17.63 23.83
CA ASP A 642 -37.50 19.06 24.00
C ASP A 642 -37.94 19.91 22.80
N GLU A 643 -38.23 21.19 23.04
CA GLU A 643 -38.73 22.12 22.01
C GLU A 643 -37.70 22.40 20.90
N LYS A 644 -36.39 22.26 21.18
CA LYS A 644 -35.33 22.45 20.20
C LYS A 644 -35.34 21.33 19.16
N LEU A 645 -35.46 20.09 19.60
CA LEU A 645 -35.58 18.89 18.80
C LEU A 645 -36.90 18.91 18.04
N LYS A 646 -38.01 19.23 18.72
CA LYS A 646 -39.34 19.36 18.10
C LYS A 646 -39.35 20.37 16.94
N LYS A 647 -38.67 21.51 17.09
CA LYS A 647 -38.50 22.49 16.01
C LYS A 647 -37.69 21.95 14.82
N LYS A 648 -36.71 21.08 15.07
CA LYS A 648 -35.82 20.50 14.04
C LYS A 648 -36.47 19.39 13.23
N ILE A 649 -37.26 18.53 13.88
CA ILE A 649 -37.88 17.35 13.25
C ILE A 649 -39.41 17.46 13.13
N GLY A 650 -40.00 18.63 13.40
CA GLY A 650 -41.45 18.83 13.51
C GLY A 650 -42.25 18.39 12.29
N ALA A 651 -41.77 18.69 11.08
CA ALA A 651 -42.43 18.27 9.84
C ALA A 651 -42.52 16.75 9.69
N PHE A 652 -41.53 16.02 10.21
CA PHE A 652 -41.53 14.56 10.22
C PHE A 652 -42.46 14.01 11.30
N ILE A 653 -42.40 14.56 12.51
CA ILE A 653 -43.26 14.13 13.64
C ILE A 653 -44.74 14.14 13.25
N SER A 654 -45.20 15.18 12.54
CA SER A 654 -46.59 15.30 12.11
C SER A 654 -47.09 14.16 11.22
N SER A 655 -46.19 13.36 10.65
CA SER A 655 -46.52 12.24 9.75
C SER A 655 -46.34 10.85 10.37
N CYS A 656 -45.85 10.75 11.61
CA CYS A 656 -45.53 9.48 12.26
C CYS A 656 -46.55 9.09 13.32
N GLN A 657 -47.03 7.85 13.28
CA GLN A 657 -47.99 7.28 14.24
C GLN A 657 -47.47 6.00 14.90
N GLN A 658 -46.55 5.28 14.26
CA GLN A 658 -46.06 3.97 14.70
C GLN A 658 -44.55 3.85 14.49
N VAL A 659 -43.94 2.85 15.15
CA VAL A 659 -42.48 2.61 15.10
C VAL A 659 -41.99 2.32 13.67
N SER A 660 -42.81 1.65 12.85
CA SER A 660 -42.50 1.35 11.45
C SER A 660 -42.42 2.60 10.56
N ASP A 661 -42.91 3.75 10.99
CA ASP A 661 -42.78 5.01 10.25
C ASP A 661 -41.37 5.61 10.37
N PHE A 662 -40.54 5.09 11.29
CA PHE A 662 -39.14 5.51 11.50
C PHE A 662 -38.14 4.75 10.61
N GLN A 663 -38.61 4.15 9.52
CA GLN A 663 -37.77 3.51 8.51
C GLN A 663 -37.44 4.49 7.37
N GLY A 664 -36.31 4.29 6.70
CA GLY A 664 -35.96 5.08 5.52
C GLY A 664 -35.53 6.52 5.78
N LEU A 665 -35.13 6.86 7.00
CA LEU A 665 -34.79 8.23 7.37
C LEU A 665 -33.50 8.68 6.64
N PRO A 666 -33.44 9.91 6.09
CA PRO A 666 -32.19 10.49 5.63
C PRO A 666 -31.23 10.69 6.82
N GLU A 667 -29.92 10.72 6.56
CA GLU A 667 -28.87 10.77 7.60
C GLU A 667 -29.15 11.80 8.70
N TRP A 668 -29.45 13.04 8.32
CA TRP A 668 -29.62 14.12 9.29
C TRP A 668 -30.76 13.83 10.28
N LEU A 669 -31.85 13.23 9.80
CA LEU A 669 -33.01 12.87 10.60
C LEU A 669 -32.73 11.60 11.43
N ALA A 670 -32.05 10.61 10.84
CA ALA A 670 -31.59 9.42 11.55
C ALA A 670 -30.71 9.80 12.75
N CYS A 671 -29.79 10.77 12.59
CA CYS A 671 -28.97 11.28 13.69
C CYS A 671 -29.80 11.94 14.80
N TYR A 672 -30.81 12.74 14.47
CA TYR A 672 -31.71 13.31 15.49
C TYR A 672 -32.52 12.23 16.22
N VAL A 673 -33.04 11.23 15.51
CA VAL A 673 -33.82 10.13 16.13
C VAL A 673 -32.94 9.28 17.06
N VAL A 674 -31.72 8.95 16.63
CA VAL A 674 -30.82 8.06 17.40
C VAL A 674 -30.07 8.79 18.51
N TYR A 675 -29.61 10.02 18.27
CA TYR A 675 -28.71 10.76 19.16
C TYR A 675 -29.27 12.07 19.70
N GLY A 676 -30.40 12.56 19.20
CA GLY A 676 -30.98 13.85 19.59
C GLY A 676 -30.26 15.06 19.01
N ARG A 677 -29.27 14.86 18.14
CA ARG A 677 -28.49 15.93 17.49
C ARG A 677 -27.85 15.43 16.19
N HIS A 678 -27.52 16.36 15.31
CA HIS A 678 -26.82 16.07 14.05
C HIS A 678 -25.42 16.71 14.06
N SER A 679 -25.29 17.96 13.65
CA SER A 679 -24.01 18.67 13.50
C SER A 679 -23.71 19.64 14.64
N GLU A 680 -24.59 19.74 15.64
CA GLU A 680 -24.40 20.62 16.79
C GLU A 680 -23.25 20.14 17.69
N ALA A 681 -22.43 21.09 18.14
CA ALA A 681 -21.37 20.85 19.12
C ALA A 681 -21.97 20.25 20.40
N THR A 682 -21.32 19.22 20.93
CA THR A 682 -21.76 18.54 22.16
C THR A 682 -21.63 19.48 23.36
N ASP A 683 -20.50 20.18 23.43
CA ASP A 683 -20.14 21.10 24.51
C ASP A 683 -19.52 22.36 23.88
N ILE A 684 -20.04 23.55 24.21
CA ILE A 684 -19.38 24.81 23.87
C ILE A 684 -18.52 25.18 25.08
N GLN A 685 -17.24 24.81 25.03
CA GLN A 685 -16.30 25.18 26.08
C GLN A 685 -15.86 26.63 25.87
N ARG A 686 -16.26 27.52 26.79
CA ARG A 686 -15.73 28.88 26.85
C ARG A 686 -14.33 28.80 27.45
N TRP A 687 -13.34 29.20 26.67
CA TRP A 687 -11.95 29.27 27.15
C TRP A 687 -11.82 30.52 28.02
N GLU A 688 -11.49 30.34 29.29
CA GLU A 688 -11.24 31.44 30.23
C GLU A 688 -9.77 31.85 30.25
N THR A 689 -8.87 30.93 29.86
CA THR A 689 -7.42 31.13 29.77
C THR A 689 -6.87 30.59 28.45
N PRO A 690 -5.69 31.06 28.00
CA PRO A 690 -5.02 30.59 26.78
C PRO A 690 -4.32 29.22 26.92
N GLU A 691 -4.15 28.75 28.16
CA GLU A 691 -3.67 27.41 28.53
C GLU A 691 -4.79 26.39 28.39
#